data_AF-H9GTT4-F1
#
_entry.id   AF-H9GTT4-F1
#
_cell.length_a   1.000
_cell.length_b   1.000
_cell.length_c   1.000
_cell.angle_alpha   90.00
_cell.angle_beta   90.00
_cell.angle_gamma   90.00
#
_symmetry.space_group_name_H-M   'P 1'
#
loop_
_entity.id
_entity.type
_entity.pdbx_description
1 polymer ?
#
loop_
_entity_poly.entity_id
_entity_poly.type
_entity_poly.pdbx_seq_one_letter_code
_entity_poly.pdbx_strand_id
1 'polypeptide(L)'
;MSLSNFTQPQYVPQLSNSSGGLQGLFNMVHSFLGLVQPNSFPEGLLTRLIKPPHEFTPEFLKEVLLYETGFLVCAAIGVLYIILVPLVGLFFCCCRCCGRCGGYMYQKQTKHIDCKRRSLFVSVLAVTIIILAGDICAYISNQRMSQTVGKGVGNLNSTVDNLHRYLNSIPQEVDEIIDVSSVPLNQTNASLLNIGITLGKKIQTQLGGKANKALDTADNLLRVIATVEQELKKVNDSSSRLQMLQKELDQNLTILRDDINRTLDSCGHPCQNVSVKDLRPGGNLTGFPDISVPMELITNLTRLDPGATLTEARKTLENIPEKVSNETKSVVSDAENVLRNIKDQIHQMRANFSILNFVENVSDTINEIIGLARTYEPEAATYDRYRWIVCVILCCLVLLIIVLNVLGLLFGALGLDPQEMPIQRSCPSNSGGLLLMASAGFSFIFSWLLMLLVLVTFLIGGNTYELVCRPWASGRLLEFLETPGLIPDFNVSQLMDNSDVTLSSMYNSCKNNDSLWSTLHLNKTISLDEMFNISKYTDDIDSTLNKINVSVDSTNLLNDDQKRLMQDLSKKDGPLKMNFSDALEQINQSKINQDLSALAAKLDNLATQLGSRHPNISAKLQNHAAEVRNVQTSVNDKFPPEIQNLNNSIRILEKSVSEIPGLVNSTLSEVEVAQEFMKQKTGEIIKNETLTFVNSILGFFQSYMDWAKSKIEDEVGRCGPVAWAINSIDTIFCGYIVDSWNGFWFSLGWCTIFLLPSIILAVKLARFYRRMSMDDIYVSRQRMFKMPRAELKK
;
A
#
# COMPACT_ATOMS: atom_id res chain seq x y z
N MET A 1 5.09 4.84 -13.14
CA MET A 1 3.67 4.61 -13.49
C MET A 1 2.95 4.18 -12.22
N SER A 2 1.81 4.77 -11.86
CA SER A 2 1.05 4.36 -10.68
C SER A 2 0.04 3.29 -11.11
N LEU A 3 0.17 2.08 -10.57
CA LEU A 3 -0.74 0.96 -10.80
C LEU A 3 -1.51 0.71 -9.49
N SER A 4 -2.81 0.39 -9.55
CA SER A 4 -3.64 0.20 -8.36
C SER A 4 -3.30 -1.09 -7.60
N ASN A 5 -3.69 -1.14 -6.33
CA ASN A 5 -3.74 -2.37 -5.55
C ASN A 5 -5.19 -2.85 -5.49
N PHE A 6 -5.40 -4.17 -5.47
CA PHE A 6 -6.73 -4.76 -5.37
C PHE A 6 -7.44 -4.38 -4.09
N THR A 7 -8.75 -4.18 -4.22
CA THR A 7 -9.63 -3.98 -3.07
C THR A 7 -10.16 -5.34 -2.62
N GLN A 8 -9.80 -5.78 -1.41
CA GLN A 8 -10.27 -7.08 -0.92
C GLN A 8 -11.77 -7.06 -0.58
N PRO A 9 -12.51 -8.15 -0.86
CA PRO A 9 -13.91 -8.26 -0.48
C PRO A 9 -14.09 -8.21 1.04
N GLN A 10 -15.20 -7.64 1.50
CA GLN A 10 -15.58 -7.70 2.91
C GLN A 10 -16.38 -8.97 3.20
N TYR A 11 -15.82 -9.81 4.07
CA TYR A 11 -16.43 -11.06 4.51
C TYR A 11 -17.16 -10.91 5.84
N VAL A 12 -18.20 -11.72 6.03
CA VAL A 12 -18.87 -11.89 7.32
C VAL A 12 -17.90 -12.55 8.31
N PRO A 13 -17.86 -12.11 9.59
CA PRO A 13 -16.99 -12.70 10.60
C PRO A 13 -17.17 -14.22 10.73
N GLN A 14 -16.05 -14.92 10.92
CA GLN A 14 -16.04 -16.37 11.09
C GLN A 14 -16.76 -16.80 12.36
N LEU A 15 -17.33 -18.01 12.32
CA LEU A 15 -17.74 -18.69 13.53
C LEU A 15 -16.51 -19.00 14.38
N SER A 16 -16.47 -18.43 15.58
CA SER A 16 -15.46 -18.81 16.57
C SER A 16 -15.96 -20.01 17.37
N ASN A 17 -15.09 -20.98 17.61
CA ASN A 17 -15.40 -22.13 18.45
C ASN A 17 -15.39 -21.71 19.94
N SER A 18 -16.36 -20.89 20.34
CA SER A 18 -16.51 -20.48 21.73
C SER A 18 -17.28 -21.57 22.46
N SER A 19 -16.54 -22.43 23.17
CA SER A 19 -17.15 -23.40 24.09
C SER A 19 -17.85 -22.76 25.29
N GLY A 20 -17.85 -21.43 25.38
CA GLY A 20 -18.41 -20.67 26.49
C GLY A 20 -17.88 -21.18 27.83
N GLY A 21 -18.76 -21.28 28.83
CA GLY A 21 -18.42 -21.83 30.15
C GLY A 21 -18.20 -23.35 30.19
N LEU A 22 -18.37 -24.09 29.08
CA LEU A 22 -18.27 -25.56 29.04
C LEU A 22 -16.90 -26.09 28.58
N GLN A 23 -15.93 -25.24 28.23
CA GLN A 23 -14.62 -25.69 27.75
C GLN A 23 -13.95 -26.69 28.71
N GLY A 24 -14.04 -26.44 30.03
CA GLY A 24 -13.48 -27.36 31.03
C GLY A 24 -14.12 -28.75 31.00
N LEU A 25 -15.44 -28.83 30.76
CA LEU A 25 -16.16 -30.10 30.60
C LEU A 25 -15.68 -30.84 29.35
N PHE A 26 -15.59 -30.14 28.22
CA PHE A 26 -15.18 -30.76 26.96
C PHE A 26 -13.75 -31.26 27.02
N ASN A 27 -12.83 -30.52 27.65
CA ASN A 27 -11.47 -31.01 27.87
C ASN A 27 -11.44 -32.31 28.71
N MET A 28 -12.31 -32.44 29.73
CA MET A 28 -12.42 -33.68 30.50
C MET A 28 -12.95 -34.84 29.65
N VAL A 29 -13.96 -34.57 28.82
CA VAL A 29 -14.54 -35.53 27.88
C VAL A 29 -13.50 -36.00 26.88
N HIS A 30 -12.79 -35.08 26.23
CA HIS A 30 -11.74 -35.40 25.24
C HIS A 30 -10.59 -36.18 25.89
N SER A 31 -10.19 -35.82 27.11
CA SER A 31 -9.19 -36.58 27.87
C SER A 31 -9.68 -37.99 28.20
N PHE A 32 -10.96 -38.16 28.55
CA PHE A 32 -11.53 -39.48 28.79
C PHE A 32 -11.59 -40.31 27.50
N LEU A 33 -12.06 -39.73 26.39
CA LEU A 33 -12.12 -40.42 25.09
C LEU A 33 -10.72 -40.82 24.60
N GLY A 34 -9.70 -39.97 24.79
CA GLY A 34 -8.31 -40.32 24.48
C GLY A 34 -7.74 -41.44 25.35
N LEU A 35 -8.26 -41.66 26.56
CA LEU A 35 -7.93 -42.84 27.38
C LEU A 35 -8.67 -44.10 26.91
N VAL A 36 -9.91 -43.95 26.44
CA VAL A 36 -10.72 -45.04 25.90
C VAL A 36 -10.17 -45.51 24.54
N GLN A 37 -9.72 -44.59 23.69
CA GLN A 37 -9.18 -44.87 22.37
C GLN A 37 -7.81 -44.20 22.18
N PRO A 38 -6.73 -44.81 22.70
CA PRO A 38 -5.39 -44.27 22.54
C PRO A 38 -4.79 -44.53 21.14
N ASN A 39 -5.40 -45.41 20.35
CA ASN A 39 -4.88 -45.80 19.03
C ASN A 39 -4.97 -44.64 18.03
N SER A 40 -4.12 -44.69 17.00
CA SER A 40 -4.17 -43.75 15.89
C SER A 40 -5.32 -44.04 14.94
N PHE A 41 -5.75 -43.02 14.18
CA PHE A 41 -6.79 -43.13 13.16
C PHE A 41 -6.59 -44.37 12.24
N PRO A 42 -7.60 -45.26 12.09
CA PRO A 42 -7.43 -46.57 11.48
C PRO A 42 -7.79 -46.55 9.99
N GLU A 43 -7.01 -45.82 9.18
CA GLU A 43 -7.24 -45.63 7.74
C GLU A 43 -7.52 -46.95 7.01
N GLY A 44 -6.66 -47.94 7.17
CA GLY A 44 -6.79 -49.24 6.50
C GLY A 44 -8.06 -50.02 6.87
N LEU A 45 -8.57 -49.87 8.10
CA LEU A 45 -9.82 -50.52 8.51
C LEU A 45 -11.03 -49.81 7.88
N LEU A 46 -11.02 -48.48 7.88
CA LEU A 46 -12.10 -47.68 7.28
C LEU A 46 -12.14 -47.84 5.75
N THR A 47 -10.99 -47.90 5.08
CA THR A 47 -10.95 -48.16 3.62
C THR A 47 -11.58 -49.51 3.28
N ARG A 48 -11.31 -50.57 4.04
CA ARG A 48 -11.92 -51.90 3.84
C ARG A 48 -13.43 -51.92 4.12
N LEU A 49 -13.92 -51.07 5.03
CA LEU A 49 -15.36 -50.92 5.32
C LEU A 49 -16.11 -50.19 4.23
N ILE A 50 -15.51 -49.11 3.70
CA ILE A 50 -16.17 -48.20 2.78
C ILE A 50 -16.06 -48.69 1.33
N LYS A 51 -14.90 -49.23 0.94
CA LYS A 51 -14.63 -49.63 -0.46
C LYS A 51 -15.21 -51.02 -0.76
N PRO A 52 -16.01 -51.18 -1.82
CA PRO A 52 -16.49 -52.50 -2.26
C PRO A 52 -15.39 -53.30 -2.99
N PRO A 53 -15.41 -54.65 -2.92
CA PRO A 53 -16.33 -55.49 -2.14
C PRO A 53 -15.99 -55.49 -0.64
N HIS A 54 -17.01 -55.48 0.21
CA HIS A 54 -16.82 -55.47 1.66
C HIS A 54 -16.38 -56.86 2.15
N GLU A 55 -15.10 -57.01 2.46
CA GLU A 55 -14.55 -58.26 2.97
C GLU A 55 -14.66 -58.31 4.50
N PHE A 56 -15.82 -58.75 5.00
CA PHE A 56 -16.02 -59.06 6.42
C PHE A 56 -15.39 -60.41 6.78
N THR A 57 -14.06 -60.47 6.80
CA THR A 57 -13.33 -61.65 7.27
C THR A 57 -13.32 -61.72 8.80
N PRO A 58 -13.22 -62.91 9.41
CA PRO A 58 -13.03 -63.05 10.86
C PRO A 58 -11.80 -62.28 11.37
N GLU A 59 -10.73 -62.19 10.56
CA GLU A 59 -9.53 -61.42 10.85
C GLU A 59 -9.83 -59.91 10.90
N PHE A 60 -10.59 -59.39 9.93
CA PHE A 60 -11.03 -58.00 9.92
C PHE A 60 -11.88 -57.65 11.15
N LEU A 61 -12.82 -58.51 11.52
CA LEU A 61 -13.64 -58.32 12.73
C LEU A 61 -12.75 -58.27 13.99
N LYS A 62 -11.73 -59.12 14.06
CA LYS A 62 -10.76 -59.13 15.16
C LYS A 62 -9.95 -57.83 15.23
N GLU A 63 -9.52 -57.29 14.09
CA GLU A 63 -8.81 -56.00 14.04
C GLU A 63 -9.69 -54.84 14.53
N VAL A 64 -10.96 -54.79 14.11
CA VAL A 64 -11.92 -53.78 14.59
C VAL A 64 -12.16 -53.90 16.10
N LEU A 65 -12.37 -55.12 16.61
CA LEU A 65 -12.57 -55.35 18.04
C LEU A 65 -11.33 -54.98 18.87
N LEU A 66 -10.13 -55.21 18.34
CA LEU A 66 -8.87 -54.80 18.98
C LEU A 66 -8.73 -53.28 19.00
N TYR A 67 -9.08 -52.60 17.90
CA TYR A 67 -9.10 -51.15 17.84
C TYR A 67 -10.07 -50.58 18.89
N GLU A 68 -11.29 -51.12 18.98
CA GLU A 68 -12.35 -50.65 19.90
C GLU A 68 -12.25 -51.21 21.34
N THR A 69 -11.10 -51.78 21.73
CA THR A 69 -10.97 -52.49 23.04
C THR A 69 -11.41 -51.64 24.23
N GLY A 70 -11.04 -50.35 24.28
CA GLY A 70 -11.45 -49.50 25.41
C GLY A 70 -12.95 -49.20 25.43
N PHE A 71 -13.58 -48.98 24.26
CA PHE A 71 -15.03 -48.84 24.15
C PHE A 71 -15.75 -50.13 24.59
N LEU A 72 -15.22 -51.31 24.23
CA LEU A 72 -15.75 -52.60 24.66
C LEU A 72 -15.65 -52.79 26.19
N VAL A 73 -14.54 -52.38 26.81
CA VAL A 73 -14.38 -52.42 28.27
C VAL A 73 -15.41 -51.50 28.95
N CYS A 74 -15.57 -50.27 28.48
CA CYS A 74 -16.59 -49.35 28.98
C CYS A 74 -18.02 -49.90 28.79
N ALA A 75 -18.29 -50.52 27.64
CA ALA A 75 -19.58 -51.15 27.36
C ALA A 75 -19.85 -52.34 28.30
N ALA A 76 -18.85 -53.18 28.56
CA ALA A 76 -18.97 -54.27 29.52
C ALA A 76 -19.28 -53.76 30.93
N ILE A 77 -18.60 -52.69 31.38
CA ILE A 77 -18.87 -52.05 32.67
C ILE A 77 -20.30 -51.49 32.72
N GLY A 78 -20.75 -50.82 31.65
CA GLY A 78 -22.10 -50.28 31.53
C GLY A 78 -23.17 -51.38 31.57
N VAL A 79 -22.98 -52.47 30.83
CA VAL A 79 -23.90 -53.63 30.82
C VAL A 79 -23.95 -54.30 32.20
N LEU A 80 -22.78 -54.48 32.85
CA LEU A 80 -22.73 -54.98 34.22
C LEU A 80 -23.50 -54.07 35.19
N TYR A 81 -23.39 -52.75 35.05
CA TYR A 81 -24.16 -51.80 35.86
C TYR A 81 -25.67 -51.96 35.62
N ILE A 82 -26.11 -52.04 34.36
CA ILE A 82 -27.52 -52.19 33.96
C ILE A 82 -28.13 -53.46 34.57
N ILE A 83 -27.37 -54.55 34.66
CA ILE A 83 -27.85 -55.82 35.21
C ILE A 83 -27.75 -55.84 36.74
N LEU A 84 -26.60 -55.47 37.30
CA LEU A 84 -26.32 -55.64 38.72
C LEU A 84 -27.08 -54.66 39.62
N VAL A 85 -27.26 -53.40 39.20
CA VAL A 85 -27.92 -52.39 40.04
C VAL A 85 -29.40 -52.72 40.33
N PRO A 86 -30.24 -53.10 39.35
CA PRO A 86 -31.62 -53.52 39.66
C PRO A 86 -31.67 -54.82 40.46
N LEU A 87 -30.76 -55.78 40.21
CA LEU A 87 -30.66 -57.00 41.02
C LEU A 87 -30.32 -56.69 42.48
N VAL A 88 -29.30 -55.85 42.72
CA VAL A 88 -28.94 -55.38 44.06
C VAL A 88 -30.10 -54.61 44.69
N GLY A 89 -30.81 -53.79 43.92
CA GLY A 89 -32.02 -53.09 44.36
C GLY A 89 -33.13 -54.05 44.81
N LEU A 90 -33.39 -55.12 44.05
CA LEU A 90 -34.34 -56.17 44.41
C LEU A 90 -33.91 -56.90 45.69
N PHE A 91 -32.65 -57.35 45.77
CA PHE A 91 -32.12 -57.99 46.98
C PHE A 91 -32.17 -57.05 48.19
N PHE A 92 -31.83 -55.78 48.01
CA PHE A 92 -31.91 -54.75 49.04
C PHE A 92 -33.36 -54.57 49.52
N CYS A 93 -34.33 -54.50 48.60
CA CYS A 93 -35.75 -54.43 48.90
C CYS A 93 -36.25 -55.66 49.67
N CYS A 94 -35.96 -56.87 49.19
CA CYS A 94 -36.32 -58.12 49.87
C CYS A 94 -35.68 -58.23 51.26
N CYS A 95 -34.38 -57.95 51.38
CA CYS A 95 -33.69 -57.93 52.67
C CYS A 95 -34.32 -56.92 53.64
N ARG A 96 -34.74 -55.76 53.12
CA ARG A 96 -35.39 -54.72 53.90
C ARG A 96 -36.79 -55.11 54.36
N CYS A 97 -37.59 -55.77 53.52
CA CYS A 97 -38.87 -56.37 53.90
C CYS A 97 -38.72 -57.43 54.99
N CYS A 98 -37.62 -58.19 55.00
CA CYS A 98 -37.27 -59.14 56.07
C CYS A 98 -36.60 -58.49 57.30
N GLY A 99 -36.66 -57.16 57.46
CA GLY A 99 -36.07 -56.44 58.58
C GLY A 99 -34.54 -56.26 58.53
N ARG A 100 -33.83 -56.76 57.52
CA ARG A 100 -32.38 -56.51 57.33
C ARG A 100 -32.15 -55.22 56.54
N CYS A 101 -30.90 -54.84 56.24
CA CYS A 101 -30.59 -53.63 55.44
C CYS A 101 -31.27 -52.32 55.91
N GLY A 102 -31.37 -52.13 57.23
CA GLY A 102 -32.02 -50.96 57.84
C GLY A 102 -33.55 -50.99 57.80
N GLY A 103 -34.16 -52.14 57.50
CA GLY A 103 -35.61 -52.38 57.60
C GLY A 103 -36.11 -52.54 59.03
N TYR A 104 -35.30 -53.15 59.91
CA TYR A 104 -35.59 -53.19 61.35
C TYR A 104 -35.42 -51.79 61.95
N MET A 105 -36.53 -51.20 62.36
CA MET A 105 -36.67 -49.82 62.85
C MET A 105 -36.14 -49.68 64.29
N TYR A 106 -34.85 -49.97 64.45
CA TYR A 106 -34.13 -49.93 65.71
C TYR A 106 -32.87 -49.06 65.56
N GLN A 107 -32.50 -48.31 66.60
CA GLN A 107 -31.30 -47.48 66.62
C GLN A 107 -30.50 -47.71 67.90
N LYS A 108 -29.25 -48.18 67.73
CA LYS A 108 -28.29 -48.32 68.83
C LYS A 108 -27.70 -46.97 69.21
N GLN A 109 -27.79 -46.58 70.48
CA GLN A 109 -27.23 -45.32 70.97
C GLN A 109 -25.74 -45.51 71.34
N THR A 110 -24.85 -44.72 70.74
CA THR A 110 -23.40 -44.80 70.97
C THR A 110 -22.79 -43.42 71.18
N LYS A 111 -21.66 -43.31 71.90
CA LYS A 111 -21.02 -42.03 72.24
C LYS A 111 -20.63 -41.18 71.00
N HIS A 112 -20.44 -41.79 69.83
CA HIS A 112 -20.02 -41.11 68.60
C HIS A 112 -21.16 -40.87 67.59
N ILE A 113 -22.42 -40.99 68.02
CA ILE A 113 -23.57 -40.97 67.11
C ILE A 113 -23.76 -39.63 66.39
N ASP A 114 -23.49 -38.51 67.07
CA ASP A 114 -23.59 -37.17 66.48
C ASP A 114 -22.50 -36.90 65.44
N CYS A 115 -21.27 -37.33 65.73
CA CYS A 115 -20.16 -37.24 64.77
C CYS A 115 -20.45 -38.05 63.51
N LYS A 116 -20.94 -39.29 63.67
CA LYS A 116 -21.32 -40.16 62.55
C LYS A 116 -22.47 -39.58 61.73
N ARG A 117 -23.49 -39.02 62.37
CA ARG A 117 -24.62 -38.37 61.68
C ARG A 117 -24.16 -37.15 60.90
N ARG A 118 -23.37 -36.26 61.52
CA ARG A 118 -22.83 -35.06 60.85
C ARG A 118 -21.94 -35.42 59.67
N SER A 119 -21.07 -36.42 59.82
CA SER A 119 -20.24 -36.92 58.73
C SER A 119 -21.09 -37.44 57.57
N LEU A 120 -22.10 -38.28 57.84
CA LEU A 120 -23.02 -38.76 56.80
C LEU A 120 -23.83 -37.63 56.15
N PHE A 121 -24.27 -36.63 56.91
CA PHE A 121 -24.93 -35.43 56.37
C PHE A 121 -24.03 -34.70 55.38
N VAL A 122 -22.78 -34.41 55.78
CA VAL A 122 -21.81 -33.72 54.91
C VAL A 122 -21.49 -34.58 53.68
N SER A 123 -21.36 -35.89 53.81
CA SER A 123 -21.11 -36.79 52.68
C SER A 123 -22.28 -36.85 51.69
N VAL A 124 -23.53 -36.95 52.18
CA VAL A 124 -24.72 -36.92 51.30
C VAL A 124 -24.83 -35.57 50.62
N LEU A 125 -24.59 -34.46 51.34
CA LEU A 125 -24.59 -33.12 50.78
C LEU A 125 -23.52 -32.98 49.68
N ALA A 126 -22.29 -33.40 49.95
CA ALA A 126 -21.18 -33.34 48.99
C ALA A 126 -21.48 -34.14 47.72
N VAL A 127 -21.93 -35.40 47.86
CA VAL A 127 -22.32 -36.24 46.71
C VAL A 127 -23.51 -35.63 45.96
N THR A 128 -24.47 -35.03 46.66
CA THR A 128 -25.63 -34.37 46.02
C THR A 128 -25.21 -33.13 45.22
N ILE A 129 -24.25 -32.34 45.73
CA ILE A 129 -23.68 -31.20 44.99
C ILE A 129 -22.93 -31.68 43.73
N ILE A 130 -22.18 -32.77 43.85
CA ILE A 130 -21.46 -33.39 42.72
C ILE A 130 -22.44 -33.88 41.64
N ILE A 131 -23.56 -34.50 42.02
CA ILE A 131 -24.60 -34.92 41.08
C ILE A 131 -25.30 -33.70 40.47
N LEU A 132 -25.59 -32.65 41.25
CA LEU A 132 -26.20 -31.42 40.75
C LEU A 132 -25.30 -30.71 39.72
N ALA A 133 -23.98 -30.68 39.94
CA ALA A 133 -23.05 -30.12 38.97
C ALA A 133 -23.10 -30.89 37.63
N GLY A 134 -23.12 -32.23 37.69
CA GLY A 134 -23.30 -33.07 36.50
C GLY A 134 -24.64 -32.84 35.81
N ASP A 135 -25.74 -32.71 36.56
CA ASP A 135 -27.07 -32.50 35.99
C ASP A 135 -27.19 -31.12 35.30
N ILE A 136 -26.60 -30.09 35.90
CA ILE A 136 -26.49 -28.75 35.27
C ILE A 136 -25.68 -28.85 33.97
N CYS A 137 -24.52 -29.51 33.98
CA CYS A 137 -23.70 -29.71 32.78
C CYS A 137 -24.48 -30.47 31.70
N ALA A 138 -25.18 -31.55 32.05
CA ALA A 138 -26.01 -32.32 31.12
C ALA A 138 -27.11 -31.44 30.51
N TYR A 139 -27.83 -30.67 31.32
CA TYR A 139 -28.88 -29.78 30.83
C TYR A 139 -28.35 -28.70 29.89
N ILE A 140 -27.23 -28.04 30.25
CA ILE A 140 -26.62 -26.99 29.41
C ILE A 140 -26.10 -27.60 28.09
N SER A 141 -25.44 -28.76 28.14
CA SER A 141 -24.98 -29.47 26.94
C SER A 141 -26.14 -29.84 26.02
N ASN A 142 -27.25 -30.34 26.56
CA ASN A 142 -28.46 -30.63 25.80
C ASN A 142 -29.07 -29.38 25.15
N GLN A 143 -29.14 -28.28 25.89
CA GLN A 143 -29.68 -27.01 25.40
C GLN A 143 -28.80 -26.40 24.30
N ARG A 144 -27.48 -26.45 24.47
CA ARG A 144 -26.51 -25.97 23.48
C ARG A 144 -26.66 -26.72 22.16
N MET A 145 -26.81 -28.05 22.20
CA MET A 145 -27.05 -28.85 21.00
C MET A 145 -28.29 -28.38 20.22
N SER A 146 -29.42 -28.18 20.90
CA SER A 146 -30.65 -27.70 20.25
C SER A 146 -30.52 -26.28 19.68
N GLN A 147 -29.83 -25.39 20.39
CA GLN A 147 -29.55 -24.05 19.87
C GLN A 147 -28.68 -24.08 18.61
N THR A 148 -27.74 -25.02 18.54
CA THR A 148 -26.89 -25.23 17.37
C THR A 148 -27.70 -25.76 16.20
N VAL A 149 -28.52 -26.80 16.39
CA VAL A 149 -29.36 -27.35 15.31
C VAL A 149 -30.27 -26.26 14.74
N GLY A 150 -30.92 -25.47 15.60
CA GLY A 150 -31.79 -24.37 15.17
C GLY A 150 -31.09 -23.20 14.47
N LYS A 151 -29.76 -23.05 14.62
CA LYS A 151 -28.95 -22.02 13.95
C LYS A 151 -28.04 -22.58 12.84
N GLY A 152 -27.97 -23.90 12.69
CA GLY A 152 -26.98 -24.58 11.86
C GLY A 152 -27.05 -24.16 10.40
N VAL A 153 -28.25 -24.20 9.80
CA VAL A 153 -28.45 -23.77 8.41
C VAL A 153 -28.22 -22.27 8.24
N GLY A 154 -28.59 -21.43 9.21
CA GLY A 154 -28.27 -20.00 9.19
C GLY A 154 -26.76 -19.73 9.18
N ASN A 155 -26.00 -20.45 10.00
CA ASN A 155 -24.54 -20.36 10.04
C ASN A 155 -23.90 -20.90 8.74
N LEU A 156 -24.43 -21.99 8.18
CA LEU A 156 -24.01 -22.51 6.88
C LEU A 156 -24.30 -21.51 5.75
N ASN A 157 -25.48 -20.87 5.73
CA ASN A 157 -25.81 -19.81 4.78
C ASN A 157 -24.79 -18.66 4.84
N SER A 158 -24.39 -18.22 6.04
CA SER A 158 -23.37 -17.17 6.18
C SER A 158 -21.99 -17.59 5.65
N THR A 159 -21.65 -18.87 5.82
CA THR A 159 -20.41 -19.46 5.30
C THR A 159 -20.42 -19.49 3.77
N VAL A 160 -21.53 -19.91 3.19
CA VAL A 160 -21.71 -19.97 1.75
C VAL A 160 -21.79 -18.58 1.11
N ASP A 161 -22.39 -17.61 1.77
CA ASP A 161 -22.41 -16.22 1.31
C ASP A 161 -20.98 -15.65 1.18
N ASN A 162 -20.09 -15.97 2.14
CA ASN A 162 -18.67 -15.64 2.03
C ASN A 162 -18.00 -16.33 0.84
N LEU A 163 -18.32 -17.60 0.56
CA LEU A 163 -17.81 -18.30 -0.63
C LEU A 163 -18.34 -17.68 -1.92
N HIS A 164 -19.61 -17.29 -1.99
CA HIS A 164 -20.17 -16.59 -3.15
C HIS A 164 -19.48 -15.24 -3.38
N ARG A 165 -19.23 -14.46 -2.32
CA ARG A 165 -18.48 -13.21 -2.43
C ARG A 165 -17.06 -13.43 -2.94
N TYR A 166 -16.39 -14.47 -2.46
CA TYR A 166 -15.08 -14.87 -2.94
C TYR A 166 -15.12 -15.26 -4.43
N LEU A 167 -16.01 -16.16 -4.82
CA LEU A 167 -16.13 -16.61 -6.21
C LEU A 167 -16.48 -15.45 -7.17
N ASN A 168 -17.33 -14.52 -6.73
CA ASN A 168 -17.68 -13.33 -7.51
C ASN A 168 -16.56 -12.27 -7.59
N SER A 169 -15.58 -12.28 -6.67
CA SER A 169 -14.46 -11.33 -6.72
C SER A 169 -13.40 -11.73 -7.74
N ILE A 170 -13.19 -13.02 -7.96
CA ILE A 170 -12.16 -13.52 -8.88
C ILE A 170 -12.30 -12.92 -10.30
N PRO A 171 -13.47 -12.97 -10.98
CA PRO A 171 -13.60 -12.36 -12.31
C PRO A 171 -13.46 -10.83 -12.28
N GLN A 172 -13.86 -10.17 -11.18
CA GLN A 172 -13.74 -8.72 -11.03
C GLN A 172 -12.27 -8.29 -10.89
N GLU A 173 -11.46 -9.05 -10.15
CA GLU A 173 -10.01 -8.81 -10.02
C GLU A 173 -9.30 -8.96 -11.38
N VAL A 174 -9.70 -9.94 -12.20
CA VAL A 174 -9.19 -10.10 -13.57
C VAL A 174 -9.61 -8.93 -14.46
N ASP A 175 -10.87 -8.49 -14.37
CA ASP A 175 -11.37 -7.33 -15.12
C ASP A 175 -10.61 -6.05 -14.73
N GLU A 176 -10.27 -5.86 -13.45
CA GLU A 176 -9.47 -4.72 -12.99
C GLU A 176 -8.06 -4.73 -13.61
N ILE A 177 -7.38 -5.89 -13.68
CA ILE A 177 -6.08 -6.01 -14.36
C ILE A 177 -6.19 -5.57 -15.82
N ILE A 178 -7.23 -6.05 -16.52
CA ILE A 178 -7.48 -5.71 -17.92
C ILE A 178 -7.74 -4.22 -18.08
N ASP A 179 -8.54 -3.59 -17.21
CA ASP A 179 -8.84 -2.17 -17.28
C ASP A 179 -7.60 -1.29 -17.04
N VAL A 180 -6.68 -1.74 -16.18
CA VAL A 180 -5.39 -1.07 -15.92
C VAL A 180 -4.48 -1.05 -17.16
N SER A 181 -4.70 -1.91 -18.16
CA SER A 181 -4.01 -1.82 -19.46
C SER A 181 -4.23 -0.48 -20.17
N SER A 182 -5.28 0.25 -19.82
CA SER A 182 -5.51 1.61 -20.33
C SER A 182 -4.39 2.58 -19.94
N VAL A 183 -3.66 2.34 -18.85
CA VAL A 183 -2.56 3.20 -18.38
C VAL A 183 -1.38 3.22 -19.37
N PRO A 184 -0.73 2.09 -19.72
CA PRO A 184 0.36 2.10 -20.71
C PRO A 184 -0.14 2.53 -22.10
N LEU A 185 -1.38 2.18 -22.48
CA LEU A 185 -1.99 2.63 -23.74
C LEU A 185 -2.13 4.15 -23.80
N ASN A 186 -2.70 4.78 -22.76
CA ASN A 186 -2.87 6.23 -22.69
C ASN A 186 -1.53 6.96 -22.58
N GLN A 187 -0.57 6.44 -21.82
CA GLN A 187 0.76 7.02 -21.69
C GLN A 187 1.52 6.98 -23.02
N THR A 188 1.40 5.86 -23.76
CA THR A 188 1.97 5.73 -25.10
C THR A 188 1.30 6.70 -26.06
N ASN A 189 -0.03 6.74 -26.09
CA ASN A 189 -0.77 7.67 -26.95
C ASN A 189 -0.41 9.13 -26.67
N ALA A 190 -0.32 9.52 -25.39
CA ALA A 190 0.11 10.86 -25.00
C ALA A 190 1.55 11.17 -25.44
N SER A 191 2.45 10.18 -25.40
CA SER A 191 3.84 10.33 -25.83
C SER A 191 3.96 10.47 -27.35
N LEU A 192 3.09 9.79 -28.11
CA LEU A 192 2.99 9.88 -29.57
C LEU A 192 2.36 11.20 -30.03
N LEU A 193 1.24 11.61 -29.43
CA LEU A 193 0.61 12.91 -29.73
C LEU A 193 1.52 14.09 -29.42
N ASN A 194 2.41 13.94 -28.44
CA ASN A 194 3.41 14.94 -28.06
C ASN A 194 4.82 14.60 -28.59
N ILE A 195 4.95 13.85 -29.70
CA ILE A 195 6.25 13.41 -30.23
C ILE A 195 7.23 14.56 -30.51
N GLY A 196 6.72 15.72 -30.91
CA GLY A 196 7.55 16.93 -31.06
C GLY A 196 8.22 17.34 -29.76
N ILE A 197 7.55 17.17 -28.62
CA ILE A 197 8.12 17.46 -27.29
C ILE A 197 8.95 16.28 -26.78
N THR A 198 8.45 15.05 -26.86
CA THR A 198 9.10 13.88 -26.24
C THR A 198 10.36 13.42 -26.99
N LEU A 199 10.37 13.51 -28.33
CA LEU A 199 11.51 13.22 -29.19
C LEU A 199 12.16 14.51 -29.71
N GLY A 200 11.37 15.41 -30.30
CA GLY A 200 11.91 16.58 -30.98
C GLY A 200 12.63 17.57 -30.05
N LYS A 201 12.16 17.77 -28.82
CA LYS A 201 12.87 18.60 -27.82
C LYS A 201 14.21 17.97 -27.40
N LYS A 202 14.30 16.64 -27.35
CA LYS A 202 15.56 15.94 -27.02
C LYS A 202 16.59 16.13 -28.13
N ILE A 203 16.18 15.92 -29.39
CA ILE A 203 17.03 16.20 -30.56
C ILE A 203 17.48 17.67 -30.55
N GLN A 204 16.54 18.59 -30.34
CA GLN A 204 16.86 20.03 -30.23
C GLN A 204 17.89 20.31 -29.13
N THR A 205 17.75 19.69 -27.96
CA THR A 205 18.64 19.95 -26.82
C THR A 205 20.06 19.44 -27.10
N GLN A 206 20.19 18.24 -27.66
CA GLN A 206 21.49 17.65 -28.02
C GLN A 206 22.22 18.47 -29.09
N LEU A 207 21.50 18.94 -30.12
CA LEU A 207 22.08 19.78 -31.17
C LEU A 207 22.35 21.22 -30.69
N GLY A 208 21.39 21.78 -29.95
CA GLY A 208 21.41 23.15 -29.44
C GLY A 208 22.55 23.42 -28.47
N GLY A 209 23.04 22.42 -27.72
CA GLY A 209 24.14 22.61 -26.77
C GLY A 209 25.40 23.23 -27.39
N LYS A 210 25.83 22.74 -28.57
CA LYS A 210 27.00 23.30 -29.29
C LYS A 210 26.61 24.47 -30.20
N ALA A 211 25.46 24.40 -30.86
CA ALA A 211 25.03 25.44 -31.79
C ALA A 211 24.69 26.76 -31.09
N ASN A 212 23.98 26.73 -29.95
CA ASN A 212 23.63 27.95 -29.21
C ASN A 212 24.88 28.67 -28.68
N LYS A 213 25.90 27.93 -28.22
CA LYS A 213 27.17 28.54 -27.79
C LYS A 213 27.86 29.31 -28.92
N ALA A 214 27.88 28.74 -30.13
CA ALA A 214 28.42 29.41 -31.31
C ALA A 214 27.60 30.65 -31.70
N LEU A 215 26.26 30.53 -31.68
CA LEU A 215 25.34 31.64 -31.95
C LEU A 215 25.52 32.80 -30.94
N ASP A 216 25.59 32.51 -29.65
CA ASP A 216 25.75 33.52 -28.59
C ASP A 216 27.11 34.23 -28.68
N THR A 217 28.16 33.48 -29.04
CA THR A 217 29.50 34.06 -29.27
C THR A 217 29.51 34.98 -30.49
N ALA A 218 28.80 34.61 -31.55
CA ALA A 218 28.65 35.44 -32.74
C ALA A 218 27.81 36.71 -32.46
N ASP A 219 26.70 36.60 -31.73
CA ASP A 219 25.88 37.74 -31.32
C ASP A 219 26.69 38.76 -30.49
N ASN A 220 27.55 38.27 -29.58
CA ASN A 220 28.44 39.13 -28.82
C ASN A 220 29.42 39.91 -29.72
N LEU A 221 30.02 39.23 -30.72
CA LEU A 221 30.90 39.88 -31.69
C LEU A 221 30.14 40.95 -32.49
N LEU A 222 28.94 40.67 -32.99
CA LEU A 222 28.14 41.64 -33.74
C LEU A 222 27.78 42.87 -32.90
N ARG A 223 27.50 42.70 -31.61
CA ARG A 223 27.27 43.82 -30.69
C ARG A 223 28.50 44.71 -30.52
N VAL A 224 29.69 44.12 -30.42
CA VAL A 224 30.96 44.87 -30.36
C VAL A 224 31.23 45.60 -31.67
N ILE A 225 30.99 44.97 -32.82
CA ILE A 225 31.13 45.59 -34.14
C ILE A 225 30.18 46.77 -34.31
N ALA A 226 28.92 46.65 -33.89
CA ALA A 226 27.96 47.76 -33.92
C ALA A 226 28.40 48.93 -33.03
N THR A 227 29.04 48.64 -31.89
CA THR A 227 29.62 49.67 -31.02
C THR A 227 30.77 50.39 -31.73
N VAL A 228 31.67 49.65 -32.38
CA VAL A 228 32.77 50.23 -33.17
C VAL A 228 32.23 51.10 -34.31
N GLU A 229 31.20 50.66 -35.03
CA GLU A 229 30.57 51.43 -36.09
C GLU A 229 30.02 52.78 -35.55
N GLN A 230 29.31 52.73 -34.43
CA GLN A 230 28.71 53.90 -33.81
C GLN A 230 29.77 54.88 -33.31
N GLU A 231 30.82 54.39 -32.65
CA GLU A 231 31.90 55.25 -32.15
C GLU A 231 32.76 55.82 -33.28
N LEU A 232 33.00 55.08 -34.36
CA LEU A 232 33.64 55.62 -35.57
C LEU A 232 32.85 56.79 -36.17
N LYS A 233 31.52 56.69 -36.24
CA LYS A 233 30.66 57.79 -36.70
C LYS A 233 30.77 59.02 -35.80
N LYS A 234 30.73 58.83 -34.47
CA LYS A 234 30.89 59.94 -33.51
C LYS A 234 32.27 60.59 -33.62
N VAL A 235 33.34 59.81 -33.77
CA VAL A 235 34.69 60.33 -33.99
C VAL A 235 34.73 61.17 -35.28
N ASN A 236 34.12 60.70 -36.36
CA ASN A 236 34.02 61.46 -37.61
C ASN A 236 33.30 62.80 -37.43
N ASP A 237 32.15 62.77 -36.76
CA ASP A 237 31.27 63.92 -36.59
C ASP A 237 31.93 64.97 -35.69
N SER A 238 32.49 64.57 -34.55
CA SER A 238 33.20 65.48 -33.65
C SER A 238 34.50 65.99 -34.26
N SER A 239 35.26 65.17 -35.00
CA SER A 239 36.44 65.61 -35.76
C SER A 239 36.08 66.68 -36.80
N SER A 240 35.05 66.43 -37.61
CA SER A 240 34.57 67.35 -38.63
C SER A 240 34.08 68.68 -38.02
N ARG A 241 33.37 68.61 -36.88
CA ARG A 241 32.93 69.80 -36.15
C ARG A 241 34.10 70.60 -35.58
N LEU A 242 35.10 69.94 -34.98
CA LEU A 242 36.28 70.60 -34.46
C LEU A 242 37.09 71.29 -35.57
N GLN A 243 37.23 70.66 -36.74
CA GLN A 243 37.86 71.28 -37.91
C GLN A 243 37.08 72.52 -38.40
N MET A 244 35.74 72.45 -38.43
CA MET A 244 34.89 73.58 -38.80
C MET A 244 35.02 74.73 -37.80
N LEU A 245 34.95 74.44 -36.50
CA LEU A 245 35.12 75.42 -35.43
C LEU A 245 36.51 76.06 -35.47
N GLN A 246 37.56 75.29 -35.76
CA GLN A 246 38.92 75.84 -35.90
C GLN A 246 39.02 76.79 -37.10
N LYS A 247 38.39 76.45 -38.23
CA LYS A 247 38.36 77.32 -39.42
C LYS A 247 37.59 78.63 -39.15
N GLU A 248 36.45 78.55 -38.47
CA GLU A 248 35.68 79.72 -38.04
C GLU A 248 36.51 80.60 -37.08
N LEU A 249 37.20 79.98 -36.12
CA LEU A 249 38.07 80.66 -35.17
C LEU A 249 39.25 81.35 -35.87
N ASP A 250 39.92 80.69 -36.81
CA ASP A 250 41.05 81.26 -37.56
C ASP A 250 40.63 82.48 -38.38
N GLN A 251 39.47 82.40 -39.04
CA GLN A 251 38.88 83.52 -39.79
C GLN A 251 38.55 84.69 -38.86
N ASN A 252 37.86 84.43 -37.75
CA ASN A 252 37.47 85.46 -36.78
C ASN A 252 38.70 86.13 -36.13
N LEU A 253 39.71 85.34 -35.74
CA LEU A 253 40.96 85.86 -35.17
C LEU A 253 41.76 86.67 -36.20
N THR A 254 41.77 86.27 -37.48
CA THR A 254 42.44 87.01 -38.55
C THR A 254 41.79 88.38 -38.77
N ILE A 255 40.46 88.43 -38.87
CA ILE A 255 39.71 89.69 -39.00
C ILE A 255 40.00 90.60 -37.79
N LEU A 256 39.86 90.06 -36.57
CA LEU A 256 40.06 90.80 -35.33
C LEU A 256 41.50 91.30 -35.19
N ARG A 257 42.49 90.49 -35.56
CA ARG A 257 43.91 90.86 -35.57
C ARG A 257 44.17 92.02 -36.52
N ASP A 258 43.63 91.96 -37.73
CA ASP A 258 43.84 92.98 -38.75
C ASP A 258 43.14 94.30 -38.35
N ASP A 259 41.96 94.24 -37.75
CA ASP A 259 41.24 95.41 -37.25
C ASP A 259 41.89 96.06 -36.02
N ILE A 260 42.41 95.24 -35.09
CA ILE A 260 43.21 95.75 -33.97
C ILE A 260 44.50 96.39 -34.49
N ASN A 261 45.24 95.74 -35.41
CA ASN A 261 46.47 96.30 -35.99
C ASN A 261 46.21 97.64 -36.68
N ARG A 262 45.17 97.74 -37.53
CA ARG A 262 44.79 99.02 -38.18
C ARG A 262 44.53 100.11 -37.14
N THR A 263 43.87 99.75 -36.03
CA THR A 263 43.56 100.70 -34.95
C THR A 263 44.83 101.13 -34.20
N LEU A 264 45.73 100.20 -33.90
CA LEU A 264 47.02 100.47 -33.24
C LEU A 264 47.95 101.31 -34.13
N ASP A 265 48.02 101.03 -35.43
CA ASP A 265 48.82 101.78 -36.40
C ASP A 265 48.33 103.24 -36.52
N SER A 266 47.00 103.44 -36.53
CA SER A 266 46.40 104.78 -36.57
C SER A 266 46.63 105.62 -35.30
N CYS A 267 46.96 104.97 -34.18
CA CYS A 267 47.21 105.61 -32.90
C CYS A 267 48.66 106.13 -32.75
N GLY A 268 49.63 105.49 -33.42
CA GLY A 268 51.04 105.90 -33.38
C GLY A 268 51.77 105.56 -32.07
N HIS A 269 52.73 106.40 -31.67
CA HIS A 269 53.63 106.16 -30.51
C HIS A 269 52.92 105.79 -29.18
N PRO A 270 51.73 106.33 -28.83
CA PRO A 270 51.03 105.94 -27.60
C PRO A 270 50.61 104.46 -27.54
N CYS A 271 50.48 103.78 -28.69
CA CYS A 271 49.93 102.43 -28.79
C CYS A 271 50.97 101.32 -29.06
N GLN A 272 52.28 101.64 -29.07
CA GLN A 272 53.35 100.70 -29.43
C GLN A 272 53.52 99.48 -28.50
N ASN A 273 52.99 99.52 -27.28
CA ASN A 273 53.19 98.47 -26.27
C ASN A 273 52.21 97.29 -26.37
N VAL A 274 51.32 97.26 -27.36
CA VAL A 274 50.38 96.16 -27.59
C VAL A 274 50.74 95.43 -28.89
N SER A 275 50.96 94.11 -28.79
CA SER A 275 51.19 93.23 -29.94
C SER A 275 50.03 92.25 -30.08
N VAL A 276 49.56 92.06 -31.32
CA VAL A 276 48.58 91.04 -31.71
C VAL A 276 49.14 90.03 -32.71
N LYS A 277 50.48 89.97 -32.86
CA LYS A 277 51.15 89.02 -33.78
C LYS A 277 50.85 87.57 -33.44
N ASP A 278 50.57 87.28 -32.17
CA ASP A 278 50.28 85.94 -31.67
C ASP A 278 48.77 85.65 -31.60
N LEU A 279 47.92 86.56 -32.08
CA LEU A 279 46.47 86.37 -32.16
C LEU A 279 46.11 85.46 -33.34
N ARG A 280 46.38 84.17 -33.15
CA ARG A 280 46.14 83.06 -34.09
C ARG A 280 45.82 81.79 -33.31
N PRO A 281 45.06 80.84 -33.89
CA PRO A 281 44.86 79.53 -33.27
C PRO A 281 46.21 78.84 -33.03
N GLY A 282 46.34 78.15 -31.90
CA GLY A 282 47.41 77.17 -31.69
C GLY A 282 47.01 75.81 -32.26
N GLY A 283 48.01 75.03 -32.70
CA GLY A 283 47.80 73.69 -33.26
C GLY A 283 47.09 73.67 -34.62
N ASN A 284 47.14 72.52 -35.31
CA ASN A 284 46.49 72.30 -36.60
C ASN A 284 45.67 71.01 -36.52
N LEU A 285 44.34 71.05 -36.58
CA LEU A 285 43.48 69.88 -36.37
C LEU A 285 43.25 69.06 -37.67
N THR A 286 44.20 69.08 -38.60
CA THR A 286 44.14 68.28 -39.85
C THR A 286 44.73 66.87 -39.70
N GLY A 287 45.32 66.53 -38.54
CA GLY A 287 46.01 65.27 -38.30
C GLY A 287 45.16 64.06 -37.89
N PHE A 288 43.84 64.07 -38.11
CA PHE A 288 43.00 62.92 -37.76
C PHE A 288 43.22 61.74 -38.72
N PRO A 289 43.23 60.49 -38.22
CA PRO A 289 43.38 59.32 -39.08
C PRO A 289 42.17 59.16 -40.02
N ASP A 290 42.42 58.67 -41.25
CA ASP A 290 41.35 58.37 -42.20
C ASP A 290 40.55 57.16 -41.72
N ILE A 291 39.26 57.38 -41.47
CA ILE A 291 38.33 56.36 -40.98
C ILE A 291 37.52 55.71 -42.11
N SER A 292 37.71 56.15 -43.36
CA SER A 292 36.91 55.69 -44.51
C SER A 292 37.08 54.18 -44.75
N VAL A 293 38.31 53.68 -44.63
CA VAL A 293 38.63 52.25 -44.80
C VAL A 293 38.03 51.38 -43.67
N PRO A 294 38.22 51.70 -42.37
CA PRO A 294 37.49 51.06 -41.27
C PRO A 294 35.97 51.02 -41.45
N MET A 295 35.39 52.14 -41.87
CA MET A 295 33.94 52.28 -42.03
C MET A 295 33.44 51.41 -43.18
N GLU A 296 34.16 51.34 -44.30
CA GLU A 296 33.81 50.50 -45.45
C GLU A 296 33.83 49.01 -45.09
N LEU A 297 34.84 48.55 -44.34
CA LEU A 297 34.93 47.16 -43.89
C LEU A 297 33.76 46.75 -43.01
N ILE A 298 33.41 47.59 -42.02
CA ILE A 298 32.26 47.33 -41.15
C ILE A 298 30.96 47.39 -41.96
N THR A 299 30.80 48.38 -42.84
CA THR A 299 29.61 48.52 -43.69
C THR A 299 29.42 47.31 -44.60
N ASN A 300 30.50 46.77 -45.18
CA ASN A 300 30.44 45.58 -46.02
C ASN A 300 30.00 44.34 -45.23
N LEU A 301 30.48 44.17 -43.99
CA LEU A 301 30.02 43.09 -43.12
C LEU A 301 28.55 43.27 -42.71
N THR A 302 28.14 44.48 -42.33
CA THR A 302 26.75 44.80 -41.97
C THR A 302 25.80 44.56 -43.16
N ARG A 303 26.23 44.82 -44.40
CA ARG A 303 25.46 44.53 -45.62
C ARG A 303 25.23 43.05 -45.88
N LEU A 304 26.12 42.16 -45.41
CA LEU A 304 25.92 40.71 -45.49
C LEU A 304 24.95 40.18 -44.42
N ASP A 305 24.46 41.04 -43.54
CA ASP A 305 23.49 40.76 -42.47
C ASP A 305 23.75 39.42 -41.74
N PRO A 306 24.92 39.30 -41.07
CA PRO A 306 25.19 38.14 -40.24
C PRO A 306 24.15 37.98 -39.12
N GLY A 307 23.50 39.06 -38.67
CA GLY A 307 22.40 39.01 -37.70
C GLY A 307 21.19 38.21 -38.21
N ALA A 308 20.76 38.43 -39.46
CA ALA A 308 19.72 37.62 -40.08
C ALA A 308 20.13 36.15 -40.24
N THR A 309 21.40 35.89 -40.57
CA THR A 309 21.93 34.51 -40.71
C THR A 309 21.88 33.75 -39.38
N LEU A 310 22.34 34.39 -38.30
CA LEU A 310 22.29 33.82 -36.94
C LEU A 310 20.85 33.61 -36.46
N THR A 311 19.95 34.55 -36.78
CA THR A 311 18.52 34.46 -36.44
C THR A 311 17.85 33.28 -37.15
N GLU A 312 18.14 33.08 -38.44
CA GLU A 312 17.59 31.94 -39.20
C GLU A 312 18.13 30.59 -38.71
N ALA A 313 19.42 30.53 -38.33
CA ALA A 313 20.00 29.35 -37.72
C ALA A 313 19.33 29.02 -36.37
N ARG A 314 19.07 30.02 -35.52
CA ARG A 314 18.36 29.85 -34.24
C ARG A 314 16.93 29.35 -34.47
N LYS A 315 16.21 29.95 -35.41
CA LYS A 315 14.86 29.54 -35.79
C LYS A 315 14.81 28.10 -36.30
N THR A 316 15.82 27.68 -37.08
CA THR A 316 15.93 26.29 -37.56
C THR A 316 16.05 25.31 -36.40
N LEU A 317 16.86 25.62 -35.38
CA LEU A 317 16.98 24.80 -34.17
C LEU A 317 15.69 24.83 -33.34
N GLU A 318 15.04 25.98 -33.21
CA GLU A 318 13.78 26.16 -32.48
C GLU A 318 12.61 25.40 -33.10
N ASN A 319 12.62 25.23 -34.42
CA ASN A 319 11.57 24.53 -35.17
C ASN A 319 11.76 23.01 -35.23
N ILE A 320 12.85 22.44 -34.68
CA ILE A 320 13.07 20.97 -34.67
C ILE A 320 11.86 20.21 -34.08
N PRO A 321 11.30 20.59 -32.91
CA PRO A 321 10.10 19.94 -32.36
C PRO A 321 8.90 19.93 -33.31
N GLU A 322 8.64 21.05 -33.99
CA GLU A 322 7.54 21.18 -34.94
C GLU A 322 7.79 20.34 -36.20
N LYS A 323 9.04 20.35 -36.71
CA LYS A 323 9.45 19.52 -37.86
C LYS A 323 9.29 18.03 -37.56
N VAL A 324 9.73 17.58 -36.38
CA VAL A 324 9.52 16.19 -35.92
C VAL A 324 8.04 15.86 -35.88
N SER A 325 7.20 16.73 -35.31
CA SER A 325 5.75 16.51 -35.25
C SER A 325 5.11 16.37 -36.65
N ASN A 326 5.54 17.21 -37.60
CA ASN A 326 5.00 17.21 -38.96
C ASN A 326 5.48 16.01 -39.79
N GLU A 327 6.78 15.67 -39.73
CA GLU A 327 7.36 14.54 -40.49
C GLU A 327 6.92 13.18 -39.92
N THR A 328 6.58 13.09 -38.63
CA THR A 328 6.15 11.83 -38.00
C THR A 328 4.64 11.63 -37.97
N LYS A 329 3.85 12.54 -38.55
CA LYS A 329 2.38 12.52 -38.46
C LYS A 329 1.74 11.21 -38.96
N SER A 330 2.23 10.64 -40.06
CA SER A 330 1.75 9.36 -40.58
C SER A 330 2.11 8.21 -39.63
N VAL A 331 3.34 8.18 -39.12
CA VAL A 331 3.82 7.14 -38.19
C VAL A 331 3.05 7.18 -36.88
N VAL A 332 2.74 8.36 -36.36
CA VAL A 332 1.88 8.54 -35.18
C VAL A 332 0.49 7.96 -35.42
N SER A 333 -0.13 8.27 -36.58
CA SER A 333 -1.45 7.73 -36.92
C SER A 333 -1.47 6.22 -37.10
N ASP A 334 -0.42 5.63 -37.68
CA ASP A 334 -0.26 4.18 -37.79
C ASP A 334 -0.10 3.54 -36.40
N ALA A 335 0.71 4.16 -35.52
CA ALA A 335 0.90 3.70 -34.16
C ALA A 335 -0.39 3.78 -33.31
N GLU A 336 -1.21 4.81 -33.48
CA GLU A 336 -2.55 4.91 -32.84
C GLU A 336 -3.47 3.74 -33.26
N ASN A 337 -3.42 3.33 -34.53
CA ASN A 337 -4.18 2.17 -34.99
C ASN A 337 -3.67 0.87 -34.37
N VAL A 338 -2.35 0.70 -34.25
CA VAL A 338 -1.74 -0.45 -33.55
C VAL A 338 -2.15 -0.46 -32.08
N LEU A 339 -2.14 0.67 -31.38
CA LEU A 339 -2.58 0.77 -29.99
C LEU A 339 -4.05 0.34 -29.80
N ARG A 340 -4.92 0.69 -30.74
CA ARG A 340 -6.32 0.24 -30.70
C ARG A 340 -6.44 -1.28 -30.88
N ASN A 341 -5.66 -1.86 -31.80
CA ASN A 341 -5.60 -3.31 -31.97
C ASN A 341 -5.07 -4.03 -30.71
N ILE A 342 -4.03 -3.49 -30.07
CA ILE A 342 -3.50 -4.01 -28.79
C ILE A 342 -4.59 -3.98 -27.73
N LYS A 343 -5.33 -2.87 -27.62
CA LYS A 343 -6.45 -2.75 -26.67
C LYS A 343 -7.50 -3.85 -26.90
N ASP A 344 -7.88 -4.10 -28.15
CA ASP A 344 -8.86 -5.13 -28.50
C ASP A 344 -8.33 -6.55 -28.18
N GLN A 345 -7.05 -6.82 -28.44
CA GLN A 345 -6.40 -8.10 -28.10
C GLN A 345 -6.35 -8.33 -26.57
N ILE A 346 -6.06 -7.28 -25.79
CA ILE A 346 -6.05 -7.37 -24.32
C ILE A 346 -7.47 -7.64 -23.80
N HIS A 347 -8.51 -7.01 -24.35
CA HIS A 347 -9.89 -7.33 -23.95
C HIS A 347 -10.32 -8.75 -24.36
N GLN A 348 -9.84 -9.27 -25.50
CA GLN A 348 -10.08 -10.66 -25.90
C GLN A 348 -9.39 -11.68 -24.97
N MET A 349 -8.27 -11.31 -24.35
CA MET A 349 -7.54 -12.13 -23.38
C MET A 349 -8.41 -12.56 -22.19
N ARG A 350 -9.43 -11.77 -21.83
CA ARG A 350 -10.45 -12.14 -20.83
C ARG A 350 -11.07 -13.51 -21.10
N ALA A 351 -11.37 -13.81 -22.36
CA ALA A 351 -12.00 -15.07 -22.75
C ALA A 351 -11.05 -16.28 -22.62
N ASN A 352 -9.73 -16.05 -22.61
CA ASN A 352 -8.73 -17.09 -22.42
C ASN A 352 -8.55 -17.47 -20.95
N PHE A 353 -8.94 -16.59 -20.01
CA PHE A 353 -9.08 -16.96 -18.60
C PHE A 353 -10.37 -17.78 -18.44
N SER A 354 -10.28 -19.11 -18.52
CA SER A 354 -11.41 -20.05 -18.29
C SER A 354 -11.94 -20.06 -16.83
N ILE A 355 -11.60 -19.04 -16.05
CA ILE A 355 -11.96 -18.84 -14.65
C ILE A 355 -13.48 -18.74 -14.46
N LEU A 356 -14.21 -18.23 -15.46
CA LEU A 356 -15.67 -18.09 -15.39
C LEU A 356 -16.38 -19.44 -15.27
N ASN A 357 -15.95 -20.44 -16.05
CA ASN A 357 -16.53 -21.79 -15.99
C ASN A 357 -16.22 -22.47 -14.65
N PHE A 358 -15.02 -22.24 -14.11
CA PHE A 358 -14.65 -22.72 -12.78
C PHE A 358 -15.54 -22.11 -11.69
N VAL A 359 -15.72 -20.78 -11.72
CA VAL A 359 -16.57 -20.05 -10.76
C VAL A 359 -18.01 -20.55 -10.82
N GLU A 360 -18.56 -20.77 -12.02
CA GLU A 360 -19.93 -21.27 -12.22
C GLU A 360 -20.11 -22.70 -11.66
N ASN A 361 -19.23 -23.64 -12.04
CA ASN A 361 -19.30 -25.03 -11.58
C ASN A 361 -19.20 -25.14 -10.04
N VAL A 362 -18.29 -24.37 -9.41
CA VAL A 362 -18.15 -24.37 -7.96
C VAL A 362 -19.35 -23.71 -7.29
N SER A 363 -19.86 -22.61 -7.85
CA SER A 363 -21.07 -21.95 -7.36
C SER A 363 -22.28 -22.89 -7.38
N ASP A 364 -22.46 -23.64 -8.47
CA ASP A 364 -23.55 -24.62 -8.61
C ASP A 364 -23.43 -25.75 -7.58
N THR A 365 -22.22 -26.29 -7.39
CA THR A 365 -21.95 -27.32 -6.36
C THR A 365 -22.29 -26.80 -4.96
N ILE A 366 -21.92 -25.56 -4.64
CA ILE A 366 -22.22 -24.94 -3.35
C ILE A 366 -23.74 -24.76 -3.17
N ASN A 367 -24.44 -24.35 -4.22
CA ASN A 367 -25.90 -24.17 -4.19
C ASN A 367 -26.64 -25.49 -4.01
N GLU A 368 -26.15 -26.58 -4.60
CA GLU A 368 -26.68 -27.93 -4.38
C GLU A 368 -26.53 -28.37 -2.91
N ILE A 369 -25.35 -28.17 -2.31
CA ILE A 369 -25.10 -28.48 -0.89
C ILE A 369 -26.04 -27.69 0.03
N ILE A 370 -26.25 -26.40 -0.24
CA ILE A 370 -27.20 -25.59 0.54
C ILE A 370 -28.64 -26.04 0.33
N GLY A 371 -28.98 -26.45 -0.90
CA GLY A 371 -30.29 -27.00 -1.23
C GLY A 371 -30.57 -28.26 -0.41
N LEU A 372 -29.61 -29.18 -0.34
CA LEU A 372 -29.69 -30.38 0.50
C LEU A 372 -29.84 -30.02 1.98
N ALA A 373 -29.03 -29.08 2.50
CA ALA A 373 -29.12 -28.65 3.89
C ALA A 373 -30.51 -28.08 4.25
N ARG A 374 -31.10 -27.26 3.36
CA ARG A 374 -32.46 -26.70 3.55
C ARG A 374 -33.55 -27.77 3.48
N THR A 375 -33.40 -28.76 2.60
CA THR A 375 -34.35 -29.88 2.49
C THR A 375 -34.41 -30.71 3.77
N TYR A 376 -33.26 -30.96 4.42
CA TYR A 376 -33.19 -31.77 5.65
C TYR A 376 -33.38 -30.95 6.94
N GLU A 377 -33.32 -29.61 6.89
CA GLU A 377 -33.54 -28.73 8.05
C GLU A 377 -34.81 -29.04 8.87
N PRO A 378 -36.02 -29.16 8.27
CA PRO A 378 -37.24 -29.42 9.04
C PRO A 378 -37.24 -30.80 9.72
N GLU A 379 -36.64 -31.80 9.07
CA GLU A 379 -36.50 -33.14 9.65
C GLU A 379 -35.53 -33.11 10.83
N ALA A 380 -34.35 -32.50 10.65
CA ALA A 380 -33.36 -32.34 11.71
C ALA A 380 -33.92 -31.58 12.92
N ALA A 381 -34.69 -30.51 12.69
CA ALA A 381 -35.37 -29.77 13.76
C ALA A 381 -36.42 -30.62 14.50
N THR A 382 -37.12 -31.50 13.77
CA THR A 382 -38.12 -32.41 14.37
C THR A 382 -37.45 -33.48 15.22
N TYR A 383 -36.38 -34.12 14.72
CA TYR A 383 -35.59 -35.09 15.49
C TYR A 383 -34.91 -34.46 16.70
N ASP A 384 -34.36 -33.24 16.57
CA ASP A 384 -33.77 -32.52 17.70
C ASP A 384 -34.82 -32.20 18.76
N ARG A 385 -36.06 -31.84 18.38
CA ARG A 385 -37.15 -31.62 19.33
C ARG A 385 -37.43 -32.88 20.16
N TYR A 386 -37.50 -34.06 19.54
CA TYR A 386 -37.68 -35.32 20.28
C TYR A 386 -36.49 -35.63 21.19
N ARG A 387 -35.27 -35.51 20.66
CA ARG A 387 -34.02 -35.68 21.42
C ARG A 387 -33.98 -34.78 22.65
N TRP A 388 -34.29 -33.49 22.47
CA TRP A 388 -34.31 -32.49 23.52
C TRP A 388 -35.31 -32.83 24.61
N ILE A 389 -36.55 -33.20 24.25
CA ILE A 389 -37.58 -33.60 25.22
C ILE A 389 -37.10 -34.80 26.05
N VAL A 390 -36.58 -35.85 25.41
CA VAL A 390 -36.09 -37.05 26.10
C VAL A 390 -34.97 -36.68 27.06
N CYS A 391 -33.98 -35.90 26.63
CA CYS A 391 -32.85 -35.48 27.46
C CYS A 391 -33.30 -34.61 28.66
N VAL A 392 -34.27 -33.71 28.46
CA VAL A 392 -34.85 -32.91 29.55
C VAL A 392 -35.56 -33.80 30.57
N ILE A 393 -36.34 -34.80 30.12
CA ILE A 393 -37.00 -35.76 31.02
C ILE A 393 -35.95 -36.49 31.87
N LEU A 394 -34.84 -36.93 31.28
CA LEU A 394 -33.76 -37.60 32.01
C LEU A 394 -33.12 -36.68 33.05
N CYS A 395 -32.82 -35.42 32.71
CA CYS A 395 -32.35 -34.43 33.67
C CYS A 395 -33.37 -34.18 34.79
N CYS A 396 -34.66 -34.06 34.48
CA CYS A 396 -35.71 -33.93 35.49
C CYS A 396 -35.79 -35.14 36.45
N LEU A 397 -35.51 -36.36 35.97
CA LEU A 397 -35.44 -37.55 36.84
C LEU A 397 -34.27 -37.47 37.83
N VAL A 398 -33.09 -37.01 37.38
CA VAL A 398 -31.93 -36.79 38.25
C VAL A 398 -32.20 -35.64 39.23
N LEU A 399 -32.77 -34.54 38.75
CA LEU A 399 -33.16 -33.39 39.56
C LEU A 399 -34.17 -33.78 40.66
N LEU A 400 -35.13 -34.65 40.36
CA LEU A 400 -36.07 -35.17 41.36
C LEU A 400 -35.31 -35.87 42.51
N ILE A 401 -34.31 -36.70 42.19
CA ILE A 401 -33.48 -37.39 43.20
C ILE A 401 -32.70 -36.36 44.03
N ILE A 402 -32.14 -35.33 43.39
CA ILE A 402 -31.43 -34.24 44.07
C ILE A 402 -32.37 -33.49 45.03
N VAL A 403 -33.56 -33.11 44.57
CA VAL A 403 -34.57 -32.39 45.38
C VAL A 403 -34.99 -33.23 46.58
N LEU A 404 -35.23 -34.54 46.39
CA LEU A 404 -35.54 -35.45 47.50
C LEU A 404 -34.39 -35.55 48.51
N ASN A 405 -33.13 -35.58 48.05
CA ASN A 405 -31.96 -35.54 48.93
C ASN A 405 -31.87 -34.22 49.70
N VAL A 406 -32.02 -33.07 49.04
CA VAL A 406 -31.93 -31.74 49.67
C VAL A 406 -33.05 -31.56 50.69
N LEU A 407 -34.30 -31.84 50.33
CA LEU A 407 -35.42 -31.77 51.27
C LEU A 407 -35.25 -32.77 52.42
N GLY A 408 -34.73 -33.96 52.13
CA GLY A 408 -34.38 -34.97 53.12
C GLY A 408 -33.35 -34.49 54.14
N LEU A 409 -32.30 -33.82 53.67
CA LEU A 409 -31.27 -33.19 54.52
C LEU A 409 -31.83 -32.02 55.32
N LEU A 410 -32.62 -31.14 54.70
CA LEU A 410 -33.19 -29.96 55.37
C LEU A 410 -34.18 -30.33 56.47
N PHE A 411 -35.21 -31.12 56.14
CA PHE A 411 -36.21 -31.54 57.13
C PHE A 411 -35.61 -32.50 58.16
N GLY A 412 -34.65 -33.33 57.76
CA GLY A 412 -33.91 -34.21 58.67
C GLY A 412 -33.10 -33.42 59.69
N ALA A 413 -32.33 -32.41 59.27
CA ALA A 413 -31.49 -31.63 60.16
C ALA A 413 -32.27 -30.62 61.01
N LEU A 414 -33.22 -29.89 60.42
CA LEU A 414 -34.02 -28.88 61.12
C LEU A 414 -35.06 -29.49 62.05
N GLY A 415 -35.60 -30.66 61.69
CA GLY A 415 -36.59 -31.36 62.51
C GLY A 415 -36.00 -32.15 63.67
N LEU A 416 -34.69 -32.35 63.72
CA LEU A 416 -34.07 -33.24 64.70
C LEU A 416 -33.80 -32.51 66.02
N ASP A 417 -34.54 -32.86 67.07
CA ASP A 417 -34.19 -32.51 68.44
C ASP A 417 -33.17 -33.53 69.01
N PRO A 418 -31.95 -33.12 69.39
CA PRO A 418 -30.95 -34.01 69.98
C PRO A 418 -31.37 -34.65 71.31
N GLN A 419 -32.29 -34.04 72.05
CA GLN A 419 -32.75 -34.50 73.37
C GLN A 419 -33.88 -35.54 73.29
N GLU A 420 -34.57 -35.63 72.14
CA GLU A 420 -35.64 -36.59 71.93
C GLU A 420 -35.12 -38.01 71.63
N MET A 421 -35.77 -39.01 72.24
CA MET A 421 -35.49 -40.42 71.97
C MET A 421 -35.85 -40.80 70.53
N PRO A 422 -35.15 -41.77 69.89
CA PRO A 422 -35.41 -42.19 68.49
C PRO A 422 -36.86 -42.61 68.20
N ILE A 423 -37.62 -43.05 69.20
CA ILE A 423 -39.03 -43.46 69.08
C ILE A 423 -39.99 -42.26 69.01
N GLN A 424 -39.58 -41.09 69.51
CA GLN A 424 -40.42 -39.90 69.64
C GLN A 424 -40.09 -38.79 68.62
N ARG A 425 -39.26 -39.09 67.61
CA ARG A 425 -38.83 -38.11 66.59
C ARG A 425 -40.01 -37.29 66.04
N SER A 426 -39.78 -35.98 65.95
CA SER A 426 -40.69 -35.01 65.33
C SER A 426 -41.15 -35.41 63.92
N CYS A 427 -42.30 -34.89 63.50
CA CYS A 427 -42.84 -35.13 62.17
C CYS A 427 -41.88 -34.65 61.04
N PRO A 428 -41.29 -33.43 61.11
CA PRO A 428 -40.32 -32.98 60.10
C PRO A 428 -39.08 -33.88 59.99
N SER A 429 -38.51 -34.32 61.12
CA SER A 429 -37.37 -35.26 61.10
C SER A 429 -37.75 -36.58 60.41
N ASN A 430 -38.89 -37.16 60.77
CA ASN A 430 -39.34 -38.42 60.16
C ASN A 430 -39.56 -38.27 58.65
N SER A 431 -40.17 -37.16 58.22
CA SER A 431 -40.35 -36.83 56.80
C SER A 431 -39.01 -36.70 56.06
N GLY A 432 -38.01 -36.04 56.66
CA GLY A 432 -36.67 -35.94 56.07
C GLY A 432 -36.03 -37.32 55.84
N GLY A 433 -36.16 -38.21 56.81
CA GLY A 433 -35.68 -39.59 56.67
C GLY A 433 -36.47 -40.43 55.64
N LEU A 434 -37.77 -40.17 55.45
CA LEU A 434 -38.57 -40.80 54.39
C LEU A 434 -38.18 -40.30 52.99
N LEU A 435 -37.90 -39.00 52.85
CA LEU A 435 -37.45 -38.39 51.58
C LEU A 435 -36.08 -38.93 51.13
N LEU A 436 -35.14 -39.13 52.07
CA LEU A 436 -33.86 -39.81 51.78
C LEU A 436 -34.02 -41.29 51.38
N MET A 437 -35.05 -41.97 51.88
CA MET A 437 -35.36 -43.33 51.44
C MET A 437 -36.05 -43.33 50.08
N ALA A 438 -36.89 -42.32 49.79
CA ALA A 438 -37.52 -42.15 48.49
C ALA A 438 -36.48 -41.84 47.41
N SER A 439 -35.51 -40.96 47.68
CA SER A 439 -34.41 -40.68 46.74
C SER A 439 -33.59 -41.94 46.43
N ALA A 440 -33.25 -42.74 47.43
CA ALA A 440 -32.59 -44.03 47.24
C ALA A 440 -33.44 -45.02 46.42
N GLY A 441 -34.76 -45.05 46.66
CA GLY A 441 -35.70 -45.87 45.90
C GLY A 441 -35.76 -45.49 44.42
N PHE A 442 -35.96 -44.20 44.12
CA PHE A 442 -35.95 -43.69 42.75
C PHE A 442 -34.60 -43.90 42.06
N SER A 443 -33.50 -43.76 42.80
CA SER A 443 -32.16 -44.04 42.28
C SER A 443 -32.04 -45.50 41.82
N PHE A 444 -32.49 -46.48 42.60
CA PHE A 444 -32.48 -47.90 42.17
C PHE A 444 -33.39 -48.16 40.96
N ILE A 445 -34.56 -47.52 40.90
CA ILE A 445 -35.55 -47.72 39.83
C ILE A 445 -35.03 -47.20 38.49
N PHE A 446 -34.42 -46.01 38.47
CA PHE A 446 -34.05 -45.32 37.23
C PHE A 446 -32.57 -45.45 36.85
N SER A 447 -31.67 -45.87 37.74
CA SER A 447 -30.23 -45.95 37.45
C SER A 447 -29.87 -46.80 36.23
N TRP A 448 -30.53 -47.95 36.05
CA TRP A 448 -30.24 -48.82 34.89
C TRP A 448 -30.69 -48.18 33.57
N LEU A 449 -31.82 -47.46 33.59
CA LEU A 449 -32.33 -46.71 32.44
C LEU A 449 -31.39 -45.55 32.07
N LEU A 450 -30.92 -44.80 33.06
CA LEU A 450 -29.96 -43.73 32.87
C LEU A 450 -28.65 -44.28 32.28
N MET A 451 -28.13 -45.39 32.82
CA MET A 451 -26.92 -46.02 32.30
C MET A 451 -27.08 -46.58 30.88
N LEU A 452 -28.25 -47.14 30.53
CA LEU A 452 -28.54 -47.58 29.17
C LEU A 452 -28.44 -46.41 28.17
N LEU A 453 -29.04 -45.27 28.50
CA LEU A 453 -29.00 -44.08 27.67
C LEU A 453 -27.59 -43.50 27.57
N VAL A 454 -26.85 -43.44 28.68
CA VAL A 454 -25.43 -43.06 28.69
C VAL A 454 -24.63 -43.97 27.77
N LEU A 455 -24.82 -45.28 27.85
CA LEU A 455 -24.07 -46.24 27.02
C LEU A 455 -24.33 -46.05 25.53
N VAL A 456 -25.60 -45.94 25.12
CA VAL A 456 -25.97 -45.75 23.70
C VAL A 456 -25.40 -44.43 23.16
N THR A 457 -25.57 -43.35 23.92
CA THR A 457 -25.09 -42.02 23.50
C THR A 457 -23.58 -41.89 23.54
N PHE A 458 -22.89 -42.56 24.47
CA PHE A 458 -21.44 -42.70 24.54
C PHE A 458 -20.86 -43.42 23.33
N LEU A 459 -21.43 -44.58 22.96
CA LEU A 459 -20.92 -45.35 21.83
C LEU A 459 -21.01 -44.55 20.53
N ILE A 460 -22.12 -43.84 20.31
CA ILE A 460 -22.31 -42.99 19.13
C ILE A 460 -21.37 -41.79 19.19
N GLY A 461 -21.47 -40.96 20.23
CA GLY A 461 -20.75 -39.69 20.28
C GLY A 461 -19.24 -39.82 20.45
N GLY A 462 -18.80 -40.82 21.23
CA GLY A 462 -17.39 -41.11 21.43
C GLY A 462 -16.71 -41.59 20.15
N ASN A 463 -17.35 -42.49 19.40
CA ASN A 463 -16.85 -42.93 18.10
C ASN A 463 -16.86 -41.78 17.08
N THR A 464 -17.91 -40.97 17.03
CA THR A 464 -17.93 -39.80 16.12
C THR A 464 -16.78 -38.84 16.42
N TYR A 465 -16.46 -38.61 17.69
CA TYR A 465 -15.32 -37.77 18.05
C TYR A 465 -13.97 -38.40 17.62
N GLU A 466 -13.73 -39.67 17.95
CA GLU A 466 -12.45 -40.33 17.67
C GLU A 466 -12.23 -40.63 16.17
N LEU A 467 -13.29 -40.97 15.42
CA LEU A 467 -13.20 -41.34 14.00
C LEU A 467 -13.41 -40.16 13.03
N VAL A 468 -14.01 -39.05 13.47
CA VAL A 468 -14.29 -37.89 12.60
C VAL A 468 -13.60 -36.63 13.11
N CYS A 469 -13.94 -36.16 14.31
CA CYS A 469 -13.52 -34.83 14.77
C CYS A 469 -12.03 -34.73 15.10
N ARG A 470 -11.48 -35.74 15.79
CA ARG A 470 -10.05 -35.80 16.11
C ARG A 470 -9.17 -35.89 14.85
N PRO A 471 -9.44 -36.79 13.87
CA PRO A 471 -8.67 -36.82 12.63
C PRO A 471 -8.90 -35.58 11.75
N TRP A 472 -10.09 -34.96 11.76
CA TRP A 472 -10.34 -33.68 11.08
C TRP A 472 -9.44 -32.58 11.59
N ALA A 473 -9.40 -32.37 12.91
CA ALA A 473 -8.56 -31.34 13.53
C ALA A 473 -7.05 -31.53 13.23
N SER A 474 -6.62 -32.77 12.98
CA SER A 474 -5.24 -33.11 12.61
C SER A 474 -4.94 -33.06 11.10
N GLY A 475 -5.95 -32.83 10.25
CA GLY A 475 -5.83 -32.87 8.78
C GLY A 475 -5.91 -34.27 8.16
N ARG A 476 -5.73 -35.34 8.94
CA ARG A 476 -5.75 -36.74 8.46
C ARG A 476 -7.08 -37.16 7.83
N LEU A 477 -8.20 -36.60 8.28
CA LEU A 477 -9.49 -36.93 7.67
C LEU A 477 -9.56 -36.45 6.22
N LEU A 478 -8.99 -35.28 5.91
CA LEU A 478 -8.97 -34.75 4.53
C LEU A 478 -8.11 -35.64 3.63
N GLU A 479 -6.93 -36.05 4.10
CA GLU A 479 -6.06 -37.01 3.41
C GLU A 479 -6.75 -38.35 3.17
N PHE A 480 -7.52 -38.83 4.15
CA PHE A 480 -8.28 -40.07 4.02
C PHE A 480 -9.38 -39.96 2.96
N LEU A 481 -10.14 -38.86 2.94
CA LEU A 481 -11.24 -38.62 1.99
C LEU A 481 -10.75 -38.56 0.53
N GLU A 482 -9.48 -38.26 0.30
CA GLU A 482 -8.84 -38.27 -1.03
C GLU A 482 -8.52 -39.67 -1.57
N THR A 483 -8.61 -40.71 -0.73
CA THR A 483 -8.24 -42.07 -1.13
C THR A 483 -9.04 -42.50 -2.37
N PRO A 484 -8.39 -42.85 -3.50
CA PRO A 484 -9.10 -43.14 -4.75
C PRO A 484 -10.13 -44.27 -4.63
N GLY A 485 -11.37 -43.96 -5.03
CA GLY A 485 -12.51 -44.89 -4.98
C GLY A 485 -13.11 -45.08 -3.59
N LEU A 486 -12.84 -44.18 -2.63
CA LEU A 486 -13.49 -44.17 -1.32
C LEU A 486 -14.90 -43.56 -1.37
N ILE A 487 -15.06 -42.43 -2.06
CA ILE A 487 -16.36 -41.79 -2.31
C ILE A 487 -16.60 -41.82 -3.82
N PRO A 488 -17.67 -42.48 -4.31
CA PRO A 488 -18.04 -42.45 -5.72
C PRO A 488 -18.24 -41.00 -6.18
N ASP A 489 -17.73 -40.65 -7.37
CA ASP A 489 -17.88 -39.33 -7.99
C ASP A 489 -17.22 -38.13 -7.24
N PHE A 490 -16.56 -38.36 -6.09
CA PHE A 490 -15.75 -37.34 -5.44
C PHE A 490 -14.34 -37.37 -6.00
N ASN A 491 -14.11 -36.54 -7.01
CA ASN A 491 -12.78 -36.33 -7.55
C ASN A 491 -12.49 -34.83 -7.66
N VAL A 492 -11.66 -34.33 -6.74
CA VAL A 492 -11.18 -32.93 -6.75
C VAL A 492 -10.52 -32.60 -8.10
N SER A 493 -9.89 -33.58 -8.76
CA SER A 493 -9.32 -33.41 -10.10
C SER A 493 -10.35 -33.38 -11.24
N GLN A 494 -11.59 -33.87 -11.05
CA GLN A 494 -12.69 -33.67 -12.03
C GLN A 494 -13.34 -32.30 -11.89
N LEU A 495 -13.39 -31.73 -10.68
CA LEU A 495 -13.78 -30.34 -10.47
C LEU A 495 -12.80 -29.36 -11.12
N MET A 496 -11.56 -29.80 -11.37
CA MET A 496 -10.43 -28.98 -11.77
C MET A 496 -9.61 -29.64 -12.88
N ASP A 497 -10.15 -29.62 -14.11
CA ASP A 497 -9.55 -30.05 -15.40
C ASP A 497 -8.06 -30.49 -15.32
N ASN A 498 -7.82 -31.70 -14.81
CA ASN A 498 -6.50 -32.35 -14.73
C ASN A 498 -5.40 -31.62 -13.92
N SER A 499 -5.74 -31.02 -12.78
CA SER A 499 -4.73 -30.57 -11.82
C SER A 499 -4.35 -31.68 -10.82
N ASP A 500 -3.05 -31.88 -10.56
CA ASP A 500 -2.51 -32.83 -9.55
C ASP A 500 -2.77 -32.37 -8.09
N VAL A 501 -3.82 -31.58 -7.85
CA VAL A 501 -4.06 -30.89 -6.57
C VAL A 501 -4.88 -31.76 -5.63
N THR A 502 -4.38 -31.92 -4.41
CA THR A 502 -5.07 -32.64 -3.32
C THR A 502 -5.92 -31.67 -2.48
N LEU A 503 -6.98 -32.16 -1.85
CA LEU A 503 -7.83 -31.40 -0.92
C LEU A 503 -7.03 -30.87 0.28
N SER A 504 -6.06 -31.65 0.78
CA SER A 504 -5.17 -31.33 1.89
C SER A 504 -4.17 -30.24 1.49
N SER A 505 -3.53 -30.36 0.31
CA SER A 505 -2.66 -29.28 -0.20
C SER A 505 -3.45 -27.99 -0.44
N MET A 506 -4.64 -28.09 -1.05
CA MET A 506 -5.51 -26.94 -1.29
C MET A 506 -5.94 -26.28 0.03
N TYR A 507 -6.39 -27.06 1.00
CA TYR A 507 -6.77 -26.56 2.33
C TYR A 507 -5.60 -25.84 3.01
N ASN A 508 -4.39 -26.42 2.97
CA ASN A 508 -3.21 -25.82 3.60
C ASN A 508 -2.78 -24.52 2.90
N SER A 509 -2.78 -24.46 1.57
CA SER A 509 -2.53 -23.23 0.81
C SER A 509 -3.57 -22.15 1.11
N CYS A 510 -4.86 -22.52 1.12
CA CYS A 510 -5.92 -21.59 1.47
C CYS A 510 -5.88 -21.14 2.93
N LYS A 511 -5.40 -21.98 3.85
CA LYS A 511 -5.17 -21.59 5.24
C LYS A 511 -4.09 -20.51 5.35
N ASN A 512 -3.08 -20.53 4.48
CA ASN A 512 -2.07 -19.48 4.35
C ASN A 512 -2.54 -18.27 3.52
N ASN A 513 -3.76 -18.34 2.97
CA ASN A 513 -4.36 -17.34 2.09
C ASN A 513 -3.57 -17.12 0.80
N ASP A 514 -3.01 -18.21 0.26
CA ASP A 514 -2.31 -18.21 -1.02
C ASP A 514 -3.26 -17.86 -2.18
N SER A 515 -2.70 -17.37 -3.29
CA SER A 515 -3.46 -17.05 -4.51
C SER A 515 -4.10 -18.29 -5.13
N LEU A 516 -5.14 -18.08 -5.94
CA LEU A 516 -5.76 -19.14 -6.72
C LEU A 516 -4.74 -19.82 -7.64
N TRP A 517 -3.86 -19.00 -8.23
CA TRP A 517 -2.87 -19.44 -9.20
C TRP A 517 -1.84 -20.41 -8.62
N SER A 518 -1.31 -20.08 -7.43
CA SER A 518 -0.37 -20.92 -6.69
C SER A 518 -1.07 -22.17 -6.16
N THR A 519 -2.23 -22.01 -5.51
CA THR A 519 -2.98 -23.10 -4.87
C THR A 519 -3.35 -24.21 -5.83
N LEU A 520 -3.74 -23.84 -7.06
CA LEU A 520 -4.21 -24.78 -8.07
C LEU A 520 -3.14 -25.20 -9.08
N HIS A 521 -1.90 -24.72 -8.91
CA HIS A 521 -0.80 -24.94 -9.83
C HIS A 521 -1.15 -24.59 -11.30
N LEU A 522 -1.91 -23.50 -11.52
CA LEU A 522 -2.40 -23.12 -12.86
C LEU A 522 -1.28 -22.81 -13.85
N ASN A 523 -0.07 -22.50 -13.36
CA ASN A 523 1.16 -22.38 -14.16
C ASN A 523 1.42 -23.58 -15.09
N LYS A 524 0.95 -24.80 -14.73
CA LYS A 524 1.11 -26.00 -15.57
C LYS A 524 0.16 -26.03 -16.78
N THR A 525 -1.01 -25.40 -16.65
CA THR A 525 -2.10 -25.47 -17.63
C THR A 525 -2.19 -24.18 -18.45
N ILE A 526 -1.88 -23.04 -17.82
CA ILE A 526 -1.89 -21.70 -18.43
C ILE A 526 -0.53 -21.05 -18.16
N SER A 527 0.28 -20.91 -19.21
CA SER A 527 1.58 -20.23 -19.10
C SER A 527 1.40 -18.72 -19.10
N LEU A 528 1.60 -18.08 -17.94
CA LEU A 528 1.61 -16.61 -17.86
C LEU A 528 2.73 -16.00 -18.72
N ASP A 529 3.86 -16.70 -18.89
CA ASP A 529 4.96 -16.24 -19.74
C ASP A 529 4.55 -16.16 -21.23
N GLU A 530 3.77 -17.12 -21.71
CA GLU A 530 3.24 -17.08 -23.08
C GLU A 530 2.10 -16.06 -23.22
N MET A 531 1.25 -15.96 -22.19
CA MET A 531 0.13 -15.02 -22.15
C MET A 531 0.61 -13.57 -22.15
N PHE A 532 1.65 -13.28 -21.36
CA PHE A 532 2.21 -11.94 -21.18
C PHE A 532 3.51 -11.70 -21.96
N ASN A 533 3.73 -12.44 -23.06
CA ASN A 533 4.89 -12.20 -23.93
C ASN A 533 4.79 -10.83 -24.63
N ILE A 534 5.70 -9.92 -24.29
CA ILE A 534 5.72 -8.54 -24.82
C ILE A 534 5.76 -8.49 -26.34
N SER A 535 6.51 -9.38 -27.01
CA SER A 535 6.69 -9.34 -28.47
C SER A 535 5.36 -9.48 -29.20
N LYS A 536 4.49 -10.36 -28.70
CA LYS A 536 3.14 -10.59 -29.26
C LYS A 536 2.30 -9.32 -29.35
N TYR A 537 2.49 -8.38 -28.42
CA TYR A 537 1.70 -7.15 -28.34
C TYR A 537 2.44 -5.95 -28.89
N THR A 538 3.78 -5.94 -28.89
CA THR A 538 4.55 -4.75 -29.23
C THR A 538 5.39 -4.85 -30.49
N ASP A 539 5.50 -6.00 -31.16
CA ASP A 539 6.29 -6.10 -32.40
C ASP A 539 5.75 -5.16 -33.51
N ASP A 540 4.43 -5.01 -33.60
CA ASP A 540 3.77 -4.09 -34.54
C ASP A 540 4.04 -2.62 -34.18
N ILE A 541 4.13 -2.28 -32.88
CA ILE A 541 4.42 -0.91 -32.46
C ILE A 541 5.91 -0.59 -32.65
N ASP A 542 6.81 -1.51 -32.33
CA ASP A 542 8.25 -1.36 -32.54
C ASP A 542 8.56 -1.20 -34.03
N SER A 543 8.02 -2.08 -34.89
CA SER A 543 8.20 -2.00 -36.34
C SER A 543 7.60 -0.73 -36.95
N THR A 544 6.53 -0.19 -36.37
CA THR A 544 5.93 1.08 -36.82
C THR A 544 6.78 2.27 -36.40
N LEU A 545 7.22 2.34 -35.14
CA LEU A 545 8.01 3.46 -34.64
C LEU A 545 9.44 3.47 -35.19
N ASN A 546 9.99 2.32 -35.55
CA ASN A 546 11.29 2.24 -36.24
C ASN A 546 11.26 2.83 -37.68
N LYS A 547 10.07 3.17 -38.21
CA LYS A 547 9.92 3.92 -39.48
C LYS A 547 10.09 5.43 -39.32
N ILE A 548 10.23 5.94 -38.09
CA ILE A 548 10.49 7.37 -37.84
C ILE A 548 11.78 7.76 -38.58
N ASN A 549 11.62 8.63 -39.57
CA ASN A 549 12.72 9.20 -40.34
C ASN A 549 12.56 10.71 -40.32
N VAL A 550 13.45 11.38 -39.58
CA VAL A 550 13.43 12.84 -39.43
C VAL A 550 14.67 13.42 -40.09
N SER A 551 14.50 14.49 -40.86
CA SER A 551 15.59 15.25 -41.44
C SER A 551 15.77 16.58 -40.70
N VAL A 552 17.00 16.91 -40.29
CA VAL A 552 17.33 18.26 -39.79
C VAL A 552 18.25 18.91 -40.83
N ASP A 553 17.84 20.07 -41.32
CA ASP A 553 18.56 20.77 -42.37
C ASP A 553 19.91 21.27 -41.84
N SER A 554 20.97 21.11 -42.63
CA SER A 554 22.28 21.66 -42.27
C SER A 554 22.27 23.17 -42.50
N THR A 555 21.90 23.96 -41.50
CA THR A 555 22.01 25.41 -41.57
C THR A 555 23.45 25.85 -41.39
N ASN A 556 23.91 26.71 -42.31
CA ASN A 556 25.18 27.40 -42.12
C ASN A 556 25.00 28.47 -41.04
N LEU A 557 25.79 28.39 -39.95
CA LEU A 557 25.75 29.38 -38.88
C LEU A 557 26.30 30.74 -39.35
N LEU A 558 27.31 30.71 -40.23
CA LEU A 558 27.86 31.86 -40.93
C LEU A 558 28.26 31.43 -42.35
N ASN A 559 28.09 32.34 -43.30
CA ASN A 559 28.52 32.15 -44.69
C ASN A 559 30.01 32.45 -44.87
N ASP A 560 30.63 31.89 -45.91
CA ASP A 560 32.08 32.04 -46.13
C ASP A 560 32.52 33.49 -46.31
N ASP A 561 31.70 34.32 -46.95
CA ASP A 561 31.99 35.75 -47.09
C ASP A 561 31.92 36.51 -45.75
N GLN A 562 30.98 36.13 -44.87
CA GLN A 562 30.90 36.69 -43.51
C GLN A 562 32.12 36.28 -42.70
N LYS A 563 32.55 35.01 -42.78
CA LYS A 563 33.76 34.51 -42.11
C LYS A 563 35.01 35.26 -42.58
N ARG A 564 35.16 35.47 -43.89
CA ARG A 564 36.29 36.22 -44.48
C ARG A 564 36.33 37.68 -44.02
N LEU A 565 35.19 38.38 -44.06
CA LEU A 565 35.14 39.78 -43.58
C LEU A 565 35.41 39.89 -42.08
N MET A 566 34.93 38.94 -41.27
CA MET A 566 35.28 38.87 -39.84
C MET A 566 36.78 38.66 -39.65
N GLN A 567 37.41 37.77 -40.43
CA GLN A 567 38.86 37.57 -40.40
C GLN A 567 39.62 38.86 -40.76
N ASP A 568 39.15 39.62 -41.76
CA ASP A 568 39.75 40.89 -42.13
C ASP A 568 39.70 41.93 -41.00
N LEU A 569 38.62 41.96 -40.22
CA LEU A 569 38.50 42.82 -39.03
C LEU A 569 39.47 42.41 -37.90
N SER A 570 39.86 41.13 -37.83
CA SER A 570 40.75 40.63 -36.76
C SER A 570 42.25 40.86 -36.99
N LYS A 571 42.64 41.37 -38.17
CA LYS A 571 44.05 41.56 -38.54
C LYS A 571 44.74 42.56 -37.60
N LYS A 572 45.82 42.12 -36.96
CA LYS A 572 46.57 42.87 -35.94
C LYS A 572 47.14 44.21 -36.45
N ASP A 573 47.54 44.28 -37.72
CA ASP A 573 47.96 45.51 -38.40
C ASP A 573 46.92 45.92 -39.47
N GLY A 574 45.65 45.61 -39.22
CA GLY A 574 44.54 45.91 -40.12
C GLY A 574 43.99 47.33 -39.98
N PRO A 575 42.99 47.69 -40.80
CA PRO A 575 42.48 49.06 -40.89
C PRO A 575 41.89 49.60 -39.59
N LEU A 576 41.40 48.74 -38.69
CA LEU A 576 40.87 49.15 -37.38
C LEU A 576 41.93 49.68 -36.41
N LYS A 577 43.23 49.43 -36.67
CA LYS A 577 44.32 49.97 -35.85
C LYS A 577 44.60 51.42 -36.26
N MET A 578 43.88 52.34 -35.65
CA MET A 578 44.05 53.79 -35.84
C MET A 578 44.91 54.37 -34.71
N ASN A 579 45.78 55.33 -35.04
CA ASN A 579 46.53 56.09 -34.04
C ASN A 579 45.92 57.49 -33.88
N PHE A 580 45.30 57.74 -32.74
CA PHE A 580 44.72 59.05 -32.40
C PHE A 580 45.69 59.93 -31.58
N SER A 581 46.87 59.43 -31.21
CA SER A 581 47.79 60.11 -30.29
C SER A 581 48.18 61.51 -30.77
N ASP A 582 48.56 61.62 -32.05
CA ASP A 582 49.00 62.89 -32.65
C ASP A 582 47.84 63.90 -32.71
N ALA A 583 46.63 63.43 -33.04
CA ALA A 583 45.42 64.26 -33.07
C ALA A 583 45.03 64.74 -31.66
N LEU A 584 45.09 63.85 -30.66
CA LEU A 584 44.80 64.17 -29.26
C LEU A 584 45.83 65.15 -28.67
N GLU A 585 47.10 65.01 -29.02
CA GLU A 585 48.14 65.94 -28.61
C GLU A 585 47.91 67.34 -29.22
N GLN A 586 47.57 67.41 -30.51
CA GLN A 586 47.26 68.67 -31.20
C GLN A 586 46.04 69.39 -30.60
N ILE A 587 45.01 68.65 -30.17
CA ILE A 587 43.83 69.22 -29.49
C ILE A 587 44.20 69.79 -28.11
N ASN A 588 45.04 69.09 -27.34
CA ASN A 588 45.48 69.59 -26.04
C ASN A 588 46.36 70.85 -26.16
N GLN A 589 47.05 70.99 -27.29
CA GLN A 589 47.87 72.16 -27.64
C GLN A 589 47.08 73.28 -28.34
N SER A 590 45.82 73.06 -28.74
CA SER A 590 45.03 74.04 -29.51
C SER A 590 44.44 75.17 -28.67
N LYS A 591 45.27 75.79 -27.82
CA LYS A 591 44.98 77.07 -27.17
C LYS A 591 45.37 78.20 -28.12
N ILE A 592 44.64 79.31 -28.09
CA ILE A 592 45.07 80.52 -28.81
C ILE A 592 46.46 80.91 -28.28
N ASN A 593 47.40 81.19 -29.19
CA ASN A 593 48.81 81.43 -28.83
C ASN A 593 49.02 82.70 -27.99
N GLN A 594 47.97 83.49 -27.80
CA GLN A 594 47.92 84.71 -27.01
C GLN A 594 46.80 84.62 -25.97
N ASP A 595 47.09 85.04 -24.74
CA ASP A 595 46.08 85.18 -23.68
C ASP A 595 45.10 86.30 -24.05
N LEU A 596 43.89 85.90 -24.46
CA LEU A 596 42.83 86.81 -24.88
C LEU A 596 42.35 87.72 -23.74
N SER A 597 42.32 87.22 -22.50
CA SER A 597 41.90 88.03 -21.35
C SER A 597 42.94 89.10 -21.03
N ALA A 598 44.23 88.75 -21.09
CA ALA A 598 45.31 89.71 -20.94
C ALA A 598 45.36 90.72 -22.09
N LEU A 599 45.09 90.29 -23.33
CA LEU A 599 45.01 91.19 -24.50
C LEU A 599 43.83 92.16 -24.37
N ALA A 600 42.63 91.69 -24.05
CA ALA A 600 41.46 92.55 -23.84
C ALA A 600 41.71 93.59 -22.73
N ALA A 601 42.32 93.18 -21.60
CA ALA A 601 42.69 94.09 -20.52
C ALA A 601 43.73 95.14 -20.95
N LYS A 602 44.71 94.76 -21.78
CA LYS A 602 45.68 95.70 -22.37
C LYS A 602 45.00 96.72 -23.29
N LEU A 603 44.06 96.28 -24.13
CA LEU A 603 43.29 97.15 -25.02
C LEU A 603 42.41 98.14 -24.23
N ASP A 604 41.74 97.69 -23.17
CA ASP A 604 40.94 98.55 -22.30
C ASP A 604 41.78 99.58 -21.53
N ASN A 605 42.93 99.14 -20.99
CA ASN A 605 43.86 100.05 -20.31
C ASN A 605 44.39 101.11 -21.27
N LEU A 606 44.71 100.73 -22.51
CA LEU A 606 45.14 101.65 -23.56
C LEU A 606 44.03 102.62 -23.94
N ALA A 607 42.80 102.14 -24.08
CA ALA A 607 41.62 102.97 -24.33
C ALA A 607 41.41 104.01 -23.21
N THR A 608 41.59 103.61 -21.95
CA THR A 608 41.44 104.46 -20.77
C THR A 608 42.54 105.53 -20.69
N GLN A 609 43.79 105.17 -21.00
CA GLN A 609 44.93 106.09 -21.03
C GLN A 609 44.80 107.15 -22.13
N LEU A 610 44.29 106.77 -23.30
CA LEU A 610 44.01 107.71 -24.39
C LEU A 610 42.86 108.66 -24.05
N GLY A 611 41.86 108.17 -23.32
CA GLY A 611 40.76 108.96 -22.74
C GLY A 611 40.15 109.97 -23.73
N SER A 612 39.88 111.18 -23.24
CA SER A 612 39.30 112.27 -24.04
C SER A 612 40.22 112.83 -25.13
N ARG A 613 41.52 112.45 -25.17
CA ARG A 613 42.47 112.97 -26.19
C ARG A 613 42.20 112.36 -27.57
N HIS A 614 41.72 111.12 -27.61
CA HIS A 614 41.40 110.41 -28.85
C HIS A 614 40.12 109.56 -28.68
N PRO A 615 38.94 110.18 -28.56
CA PRO A 615 37.69 109.47 -28.19
C PRO A 615 37.31 108.37 -29.20
N ASN A 616 37.52 108.60 -30.50
CA ASN A 616 37.21 107.61 -31.54
C ASN A 616 38.13 106.38 -31.49
N ILE A 617 39.40 106.54 -31.10
CA ILE A 617 40.35 105.41 -30.97
C ILE A 617 40.08 104.65 -29.68
N SER A 618 39.79 105.36 -28.59
CA SER A 618 39.40 104.78 -27.29
C SER A 618 38.17 103.88 -27.43
N ALA A 619 37.10 104.36 -28.08
CA ALA A 619 35.89 103.55 -28.32
C ALA A 619 36.16 102.31 -29.19
N LYS A 620 37.00 102.42 -30.23
CA LYS A 620 37.39 101.26 -31.07
C LYS A 620 38.19 100.23 -30.27
N LEU A 621 39.12 100.65 -29.42
CA LEU A 621 39.90 99.75 -28.58
C LEU A 621 39.03 99.03 -27.54
N GLN A 622 38.02 99.69 -26.96
CA GLN A 622 37.03 99.06 -26.08
C GLN A 622 36.16 98.04 -26.82
N ASN A 623 35.72 98.37 -28.05
CA ASN A 623 34.98 97.41 -28.89
C ASN A 623 35.85 96.19 -29.23
N HIS A 624 37.11 96.39 -29.62
CA HIS A 624 38.06 95.29 -29.85
C HIS A 624 38.26 94.44 -28.59
N ALA A 625 38.37 95.06 -27.41
CA ALA A 625 38.47 94.33 -26.15
C ALA A 625 37.20 93.49 -25.85
N ALA A 626 36.01 93.99 -26.20
CA ALA A 626 34.76 93.23 -26.11
C ALA A 626 34.71 92.08 -27.13
N GLU A 627 35.15 92.30 -28.36
CA GLU A 627 35.23 91.26 -29.41
C GLU A 627 36.23 90.16 -29.03
N VAL A 628 37.39 90.52 -28.48
CA VAL A 628 38.37 89.55 -27.94
C VAL A 628 37.75 88.71 -26.81
N ARG A 629 36.96 89.31 -25.92
CA ARG A 629 36.23 88.56 -24.86
C ARG A 629 35.15 87.65 -25.45
N ASN A 630 34.42 88.09 -26.46
CA ASN A 630 33.41 87.27 -27.13
C ASN A 630 34.02 86.04 -27.81
N VAL A 631 35.19 86.19 -28.44
CA VAL A 631 35.94 85.05 -28.99
C VAL A 631 36.37 84.09 -27.88
N GLN A 632 36.87 84.59 -26.75
CA GLN A 632 37.23 83.78 -25.59
C GLN A 632 36.03 82.97 -25.05
N THR A 633 34.86 83.59 -24.92
CA THR A 633 33.62 82.91 -24.50
C THR A 633 33.21 81.83 -25.52
N SER A 634 33.22 82.16 -26.82
CA SER A 634 32.88 81.21 -27.90
C SER A 634 33.79 79.98 -27.91
N VAL A 635 35.10 80.16 -27.68
CA VAL A 635 36.05 79.04 -27.60
C VAL A 635 35.77 78.16 -26.37
N ASN A 636 35.53 78.76 -25.21
CA ASN A 636 35.25 78.04 -23.98
C ASN A 636 33.90 77.31 -23.99
N ASP A 637 32.92 77.79 -24.75
CA ASP A 637 31.59 77.17 -24.83
C ASP A 637 31.54 76.07 -25.90
N LYS A 638 32.16 76.29 -27.07
CA LYS A 638 31.99 75.40 -28.24
C LYS A 638 33.00 74.25 -28.32
N PHE A 639 34.26 74.45 -27.92
CA PHE A 639 35.32 73.44 -28.10
C PHE A 639 35.31 72.33 -27.04
N PRO A 640 35.22 72.62 -25.71
CA PRO A 640 35.26 71.58 -24.68
C PRO A 640 34.23 70.45 -24.82
N PRO A 641 32.94 70.68 -25.15
CA PRO A 641 31.99 69.58 -25.29
C PRO A 641 32.33 68.64 -26.46
N GLU A 642 32.81 69.17 -27.59
CA GLU A 642 33.22 68.35 -28.73
C GLU A 642 34.52 67.57 -28.46
N ILE A 643 35.48 68.17 -27.74
CA ILE A 643 36.70 67.49 -27.30
C ILE A 643 36.36 66.37 -26.31
N GLN A 644 35.45 66.60 -25.36
CA GLN A 644 35.02 65.59 -24.41
C GLN A 644 34.30 64.42 -25.11
N ASN A 645 33.42 64.71 -26.06
CA ASN A 645 32.75 63.69 -26.86
C ASN A 645 33.75 62.85 -27.66
N LEU A 646 34.68 63.51 -28.35
CA LEU A 646 35.73 62.86 -29.12
C LEU A 646 36.61 61.96 -28.25
N ASN A 647 37.09 62.45 -27.09
CA ASN A 647 37.90 61.66 -26.16
C ASN A 647 37.16 60.43 -25.63
N ASN A 648 35.88 60.59 -25.28
CA ASN A 648 35.05 59.49 -24.82
C ASN A 648 34.87 58.44 -25.92
N SER A 649 34.56 58.87 -27.15
CA SER A 649 34.37 57.99 -28.28
C SER A 649 35.65 57.26 -28.69
N ILE A 650 36.80 57.94 -28.70
CA ILE A 650 38.11 57.30 -28.94
C ILE A 650 38.39 56.23 -27.88
N ARG A 651 38.15 56.53 -26.60
CA ARG A 651 38.39 55.56 -25.51
C ARG A 651 37.51 54.31 -25.62
N ILE A 652 36.23 54.48 -25.97
CA ILE A 652 35.31 53.35 -26.18
C ILE A 652 35.75 52.58 -27.43
N LEU A 653 36.10 53.27 -28.51
CA LEU A 653 36.56 52.69 -29.77
C LEU A 653 37.83 51.86 -29.58
N GLU A 654 38.87 52.39 -28.93
CA GLU A 654 40.12 51.66 -28.66
C GLU A 654 39.87 50.39 -27.84
N LYS A 655 39.02 50.48 -26.82
CA LYS A 655 38.63 49.32 -26.02
C LYS A 655 37.90 48.27 -26.88
N SER A 656 36.86 48.66 -27.60
CA SER A 656 36.06 47.75 -28.42
C SER A 656 36.88 47.13 -29.56
N VAL A 657 37.77 47.89 -30.21
CA VAL A 657 38.68 47.37 -31.25
C VAL A 657 39.66 46.36 -30.67
N SER A 658 40.15 46.56 -29.44
CA SER A 658 41.06 45.60 -28.78
C SER A 658 40.41 44.24 -28.50
N GLU A 659 39.09 44.19 -28.37
CA GLU A 659 38.31 42.96 -28.12
C GLU A 659 38.03 42.17 -29.41
N ILE A 660 37.98 42.84 -30.57
CA ILE A 660 37.60 42.22 -31.87
C ILE A 660 38.45 40.99 -32.24
N PRO A 661 39.80 41.01 -32.19
CA PRO A 661 40.59 39.86 -32.63
C PRO A 661 40.31 38.59 -31.79
N GLY A 662 40.15 38.76 -30.48
CA GLY A 662 39.81 37.66 -29.57
C GLY A 662 38.42 37.11 -29.85
N LEU A 663 37.44 38.00 -30.01
CA LEU A 663 36.05 37.62 -30.30
C LEU A 663 35.91 36.96 -31.67
N VAL A 664 36.53 37.49 -32.73
CA VAL A 664 36.52 36.88 -34.07
C VAL A 664 37.09 35.46 -34.04
N ASN A 665 38.27 35.27 -33.43
CA ASN A 665 38.88 33.94 -33.35
C ASN A 665 37.99 32.97 -32.58
N SER A 666 37.40 33.41 -31.46
CA SER A 666 36.45 32.61 -30.70
C SER A 666 35.19 32.28 -31.51
N THR A 667 34.60 33.26 -32.19
CA THR A 667 33.39 33.07 -33.01
C THR A 667 33.64 32.08 -34.14
N LEU A 668 34.71 32.26 -34.91
CA LEU A 668 35.03 31.38 -36.05
C LEU A 668 35.32 29.95 -35.58
N SER A 669 36.06 29.80 -34.48
CA SER A 669 36.35 28.47 -33.91
C SER A 669 35.10 27.78 -33.39
N GLU A 670 34.25 28.45 -32.62
CA GLU A 670 33.02 27.86 -32.09
C GLU A 670 32.03 27.54 -33.22
N VAL A 671 31.93 28.40 -34.24
CA VAL A 671 31.11 28.16 -35.44
C VAL A 671 31.60 26.94 -36.22
N GLU A 672 32.91 26.80 -36.43
CA GLU A 672 33.48 25.65 -37.14
C GLU A 672 33.22 24.34 -36.37
N VAL A 673 33.50 24.33 -35.06
CA VAL A 673 33.24 23.18 -34.19
C VAL A 673 31.75 22.80 -34.17
N ALA A 674 30.86 23.79 -34.08
CA ALA A 674 29.42 23.55 -34.08
C ALA A 674 28.92 23.04 -35.44
N GLN A 675 29.39 23.61 -36.55
CA GLN A 675 29.02 23.17 -37.90
C GLN A 675 29.52 21.75 -38.20
N GLU A 676 30.77 21.42 -37.84
CA GLU A 676 31.32 20.08 -38.03
C GLU A 676 30.57 19.06 -37.16
N PHE A 677 30.28 19.40 -35.90
CA PHE A 677 29.48 18.57 -35.01
C PHE A 677 28.09 18.30 -35.60
N MET A 678 27.37 19.34 -36.03
CA MET A 678 26.04 19.16 -36.63
C MET A 678 26.12 18.32 -37.91
N LYS A 679 27.12 18.55 -38.77
CA LYS A 679 27.30 17.76 -40.00
C LYS A 679 27.55 16.27 -39.74
N GLN A 680 28.37 15.94 -38.73
CA GLN A 680 28.77 14.56 -38.45
C GLN A 680 27.79 13.82 -37.53
N LYS A 681 27.20 14.51 -36.55
CA LYS A 681 26.47 13.88 -35.43
C LYS A 681 24.95 13.96 -35.54
N THR A 682 24.39 14.79 -36.42
CA THR A 682 22.92 14.94 -36.52
C THR A 682 22.21 13.61 -36.78
N GLY A 683 22.65 12.83 -37.78
CA GLY A 683 22.03 11.54 -38.09
C GLY A 683 22.13 10.53 -36.94
N GLU A 684 23.27 10.50 -36.24
CA GLU A 684 23.49 9.63 -35.07
C GLU A 684 22.61 10.04 -33.88
N ILE A 685 22.49 11.35 -33.60
CA ILE A 685 21.65 11.89 -32.54
C ILE A 685 20.19 11.57 -32.80
N ILE A 686 19.70 11.82 -34.02
CA ILE A 686 18.31 11.49 -34.39
C ILE A 686 18.06 10.00 -34.18
N LYS A 687 18.95 9.13 -34.68
CA LYS A 687 18.80 7.68 -34.51
C LYS A 687 18.78 7.25 -33.04
N ASN A 688 19.72 7.75 -32.22
CA ASN A 688 19.83 7.38 -30.82
C ASN A 688 18.65 7.89 -29.97
N GLU A 689 18.21 9.13 -30.19
CA GLU A 689 17.06 9.70 -29.48
C GLU A 689 15.76 9.01 -29.92
N THR A 690 15.62 8.64 -31.20
CA THR A 690 14.48 7.82 -31.68
C THR A 690 14.48 6.45 -31.03
N LEU A 691 15.61 5.73 -30.98
CA LEU A 691 15.70 4.44 -30.28
C LEU A 691 15.36 4.55 -28.79
N THR A 692 15.81 5.62 -28.13
CA THR A 692 15.49 5.90 -26.73
C THR A 692 13.99 6.16 -26.54
N PHE A 693 13.37 6.87 -27.48
CA PHE A 693 11.92 7.09 -27.48
C PHE A 693 11.16 5.76 -27.64
N VAL A 694 11.52 4.94 -28.63
CA VAL A 694 10.89 3.63 -28.86
C VAL A 694 11.02 2.74 -27.62
N ASN A 695 12.21 2.62 -27.04
CA ASN A 695 12.44 1.84 -25.82
C ASN A 695 11.62 2.36 -24.63
N SER A 696 11.41 3.67 -24.51
CA SER A 696 10.56 4.25 -23.47
C SER A 696 9.10 3.85 -23.64
N ILE A 697 8.61 3.78 -24.89
CA ILE A 697 7.24 3.35 -25.19
C ILE A 697 7.06 1.87 -24.86
N LEU A 698 7.97 1.02 -25.32
CA LEU A 698 7.97 -0.41 -25.02
C LEU A 698 8.07 -0.68 -23.51
N GLY A 699 8.83 0.13 -22.78
CA GLY A 699 8.97 0.05 -21.33
C GLY A 699 7.67 0.27 -20.55
N PHE A 700 6.70 1.03 -21.08
CA PHE A 700 5.39 1.17 -20.44
C PHE A 700 4.60 -0.15 -20.49
N PHE A 701 4.63 -0.83 -21.63
CA PHE A 701 4.00 -2.15 -21.78
C PHE A 701 4.70 -3.19 -20.93
N GLN A 702 6.04 -3.26 -20.97
CA GLN A 702 6.81 -4.20 -20.12
C GLN A 702 6.44 -4.05 -18.64
N SER A 703 6.41 -2.81 -18.14
CA SER A 703 6.06 -2.53 -16.75
C SER A 703 4.65 -3.00 -16.38
N TYR A 704 3.69 -2.86 -17.28
CA TYR A 704 2.32 -3.35 -17.08
C TYR A 704 2.26 -4.88 -17.11
N MET A 705 2.93 -5.53 -18.07
CA MET A 705 2.92 -6.98 -18.21
C MET A 705 3.57 -7.67 -17.01
N ASP A 706 4.70 -7.15 -16.53
CA ASP A 706 5.38 -7.66 -15.32
C ASP A 706 4.51 -7.50 -14.08
N TRP A 707 3.85 -6.33 -13.94
CA TRP A 707 2.90 -6.09 -12.84
C TRP A 707 1.69 -7.02 -12.92
N ALA A 708 1.07 -7.18 -14.10
CA ALA A 708 -0.09 -8.01 -14.30
C ALA A 708 0.24 -9.49 -14.01
N LYS A 709 1.39 -9.97 -14.48
CA LYS A 709 1.90 -11.32 -14.19
C LYS A 709 2.02 -11.55 -12.67
N SER A 710 2.71 -10.67 -11.95
CA SER A 710 2.87 -10.81 -10.49
C SER A 710 1.53 -10.72 -9.77
N LYS A 711 0.63 -9.82 -10.16
CA LYS A 711 -0.70 -9.72 -9.56
C LYS A 711 -1.53 -10.99 -9.73
N ILE A 712 -1.52 -11.59 -10.92
CA ILE A 712 -2.23 -12.85 -11.18
C ILE A 712 -1.61 -14.00 -10.37
N GLU A 713 -0.28 -14.07 -10.34
CA GLU A 713 0.43 -15.15 -9.66
C GLU A 713 0.32 -15.06 -8.13
N ASP A 714 0.35 -13.87 -7.54
CA ASP A 714 0.50 -13.66 -6.09
C ASP A 714 -0.75 -13.15 -5.37
N GLU A 715 -1.72 -12.55 -6.09
CA GLU A 715 -2.81 -11.79 -5.46
C GLU A 715 -4.20 -12.14 -5.96
N VAL A 716 -4.38 -12.62 -7.20
CA VAL A 716 -5.71 -12.96 -7.72
C VAL A 716 -6.28 -14.20 -7.00
N GLY A 717 -7.52 -14.07 -6.52
CA GLY A 717 -8.30 -15.15 -5.95
C GLY A 717 -7.68 -15.77 -4.69
N ARG A 718 -7.19 -14.95 -3.75
CA ARG A 718 -6.67 -15.46 -2.47
C ARG A 718 -7.70 -16.29 -1.72
N CYS A 719 -7.41 -17.56 -1.49
CA CYS A 719 -8.43 -18.56 -1.18
C CYS A 719 -8.70 -18.77 0.32
N GLY A 720 -8.28 -17.85 1.19
CA GLY A 720 -8.63 -17.82 2.62
C GLY A 720 -10.08 -18.17 2.95
N PRO A 721 -11.08 -17.57 2.25
CA PRO A 721 -12.49 -17.88 2.45
C PRO A 721 -12.86 -19.37 2.30
N VAL A 722 -12.14 -20.12 1.46
CA VAL A 722 -12.34 -21.57 1.28
C VAL A 722 -11.93 -22.33 2.53
N ALA A 723 -10.73 -22.05 3.07
CA ALA A 723 -10.29 -22.65 4.32
C ALA A 723 -11.20 -22.27 5.50
N TRP A 724 -11.71 -21.03 5.51
CA TRP A 724 -12.67 -20.57 6.51
C TRP A 724 -13.98 -21.33 6.43
N ALA A 725 -14.46 -21.64 5.23
CA ALA A 725 -15.67 -22.42 5.07
C ALA A 725 -15.51 -23.85 5.61
N ILE A 726 -14.39 -24.50 5.30
CA ILE A 726 -14.05 -25.83 5.81
C ILE A 726 -13.98 -25.81 7.35
N ASN A 727 -13.31 -24.80 7.93
CA ASN A 727 -13.21 -24.63 9.39
C ASN A 727 -14.57 -24.33 10.05
N SER A 728 -15.46 -23.59 9.37
CA SER A 728 -16.81 -23.32 9.87
C SER A 728 -17.64 -24.60 9.93
N ILE A 729 -17.51 -25.49 8.95
CA ILE A 729 -18.19 -26.80 8.96
C ILE A 729 -17.69 -27.66 10.14
N ASP A 730 -16.37 -27.74 10.34
CA ASP A 730 -15.77 -28.41 11.51
C ASP A 730 -16.27 -27.81 12.83
N THR A 731 -16.30 -26.48 12.93
CA THR A 731 -16.77 -25.80 14.15
C THR A 731 -18.24 -26.10 14.45
N ILE A 732 -19.11 -26.12 13.42
CA ILE A 732 -20.53 -26.43 13.58
C ILE A 732 -20.72 -27.90 13.96
N PHE A 733 -20.05 -28.82 13.28
CA PHE A 733 -20.24 -30.25 13.50
C PHE A 733 -19.50 -30.74 14.75
N CYS A 734 -18.19 -30.57 14.80
CA CYS A 734 -17.38 -31.09 15.90
C CYS A 734 -17.49 -30.24 17.17
N GLY A 735 -17.29 -28.92 17.05
CA GLY A 735 -17.27 -28.02 18.20
C GLY A 735 -18.63 -27.78 18.85
N TYR A 736 -19.72 -27.79 18.06
CA TYR A 736 -21.05 -27.49 18.57
C TYR A 736 -21.95 -28.70 18.72
N ILE A 737 -21.95 -29.64 17.76
CA ILE A 737 -22.81 -30.83 17.83
C ILE A 737 -22.16 -31.94 18.64
N VAL A 738 -20.99 -32.43 18.21
CA VAL A 738 -20.34 -33.62 18.80
C VAL A 738 -19.89 -33.34 20.23
N ASP A 739 -19.28 -32.19 20.49
CA ASP A 739 -18.88 -31.81 21.86
C ASP A 739 -20.08 -31.66 22.80
N SER A 740 -21.20 -31.09 22.34
CA SER A 740 -22.41 -30.98 23.16
C SER A 740 -23.04 -32.35 23.43
N TRP A 741 -23.07 -33.23 22.44
CA TRP A 741 -23.51 -34.61 22.59
C TRP A 741 -22.65 -35.37 23.60
N ASN A 742 -21.32 -35.21 23.51
CA ASN A 742 -20.39 -35.87 24.39
C ASN A 742 -20.40 -35.31 25.82
N GLY A 743 -20.54 -34.00 25.96
CA GLY A 743 -20.77 -33.35 27.24
C GLY A 743 -22.05 -33.86 27.94
N PHE A 744 -23.12 -34.11 27.18
CA PHE A 744 -24.38 -34.63 27.74
C PHE A 744 -24.21 -36.02 28.36
N TRP A 745 -23.77 -37.01 27.59
CA TRP A 745 -23.68 -38.39 28.11
C TRP A 745 -22.61 -38.52 29.20
N PHE A 746 -21.51 -37.77 29.10
CA PHE A 746 -20.45 -37.80 30.11
C PHE A 746 -20.94 -37.25 31.45
N SER A 747 -21.68 -36.13 31.40
CA SER A 747 -22.27 -35.51 32.60
C SER A 747 -23.38 -36.39 33.20
N LEU A 748 -24.23 -37.00 32.36
CA LEU A 748 -25.26 -37.94 32.82
C LEU A 748 -24.65 -39.24 33.38
N GLY A 749 -23.56 -39.72 32.78
CA GLY A 749 -22.78 -40.86 33.25
C GLY A 749 -22.15 -40.59 34.62
N TRP A 750 -21.55 -39.41 34.79
CA TRP A 750 -21.09 -38.92 36.09
C TRP A 750 -22.22 -38.97 37.11
N CYS A 751 -23.39 -38.38 36.82
CA CYS A 751 -24.54 -38.40 37.74
C CYS A 751 -24.90 -39.82 38.14
N THR A 752 -24.99 -40.71 37.15
CA THR A 752 -25.40 -42.11 37.34
C THR A 752 -24.41 -42.87 38.23
N ILE A 753 -23.10 -42.70 38.03
CA ILE A 753 -22.07 -43.32 38.88
C ILE A 753 -22.19 -42.85 40.33
N PHE A 754 -22.40 -41.55 40.55
CA PHE A 754 -22.54 -40.98 41.90
C PHE A 754 -23.89 -41.29 42.57
N LEU A 755 -24.88 -41.83 41.87
CA LEU A 755 -26.11 -42.35 42.50
C LEU A 755 -25.82 -43.54 43.43
N LEU A 756 -24.83 -44.39 43.13
CA LEU A 756 -24.47 -45.53 43.99
C LEU A 756 -24.00 -45.12 45.39
N PRO A 757 -22.98 -44.26 45.56
CA PRO A 757 -22.60 -43.77 46.89
C PRO A 757 -23.73 -42.94 47.53
N SER A 758 -24.49 -42.18 46.73
CA SER A 758 -25.67 -41.44 47.22
C SER A 758 -26.69 -42.36 47.89
N ILE A 759 -27.05 -43.49 47.26
CA ILE A 759 -27.95 -44.51 47.84
C ILE A 759 -27.41 -45.00 49.19
N ILE A 760 -26.15 -45.42 49.24
CA ILE A 760 -25.55 -46.02 50.45
C ILE A 760 -25.58 -45.01 51.60
N LEU A 761 -25.15 -43.77 51.33
CA LEU A 761 -25.06 -42.71 52.32
C LEU A 761 -26.44 -42.23 52.76
N ALA A 762 -27.39 -42.06 51.83
CA ALA A 762 -28.76 -41.64 52.11
C ALA A 762 -29.50 -42.66 52.97
N VAL A 763 -29.39 -43.97 52.66
CA VAL A 763 -29.99 -45.03 53.48
C VAL A 763 -29.40 -45.05 54.90
N LYS A 764 -28.08 -44.88 55.03
CA LYS A 764 -27.40 -44.83 56.34
C LYS A 764 -27.83 -43.60 57.15
N LEU A 765 -27.95 -42.45 56.50
CA LEU A 765 -28.35 -41.19 57.13
C LEU A 765 -29.84 -41.20 57.51
N ALA A 766 -30.71 -41.72 56.65
CA ALA A 766 -32.15 -41.82 56.87
C ALA A 766 -32.50 -42.53 58.19
N ARG A 767 -31.67 -43.49 58.62
CA ARG A 767 -31.82 -44.15 59.92
C ARG A 767 -31.74 -43.18 61.09
N PHE A 768 -31.03 -42.07 61.00
CA PHE A 768 -30.95 -41.11 62.12
C PHE A 768 -32.16 -40.17 62.21
N TYR A 769 -32.89 -39.99 61.10
CA TYR A 769 -33.99 -39.04 61.00
C TYR A 769 -35.38 -39.69 61.13
N ARG A 770 -35.53 -40.95 60.69
CA ARG A 770 -36.81 -41.69 60.79
C ARG A 770 -37.17 -42.04 62.23
N ARG A 771 -38.47 -42.00 62.55
CA ARG A 771 -39.02 -42.43 63.83
C ARG A 771 -38.88 -43.94 63.98
N MET A 772 -38.17 -44.40 65.01
CA MET A 772 -37.92 -45.82 65.28
C MET A 772 -39.07 -46.48 66.03
N SER A 773 -39.18 -47.81 65.93
CA SER A 773 -40.13 -48.60 66.73
C SER A 773 -39.52 -49.10 68.05
N MET A 774 -38.18 -49.22 68.14
CA MET A 774 -37.46 -49.64 69.36
C MET A 774 -36.11 -48.91 69.53
N ASP A 775 -35.67 -48.69 70.77
CA ASP A 775 -34.34 -48.17 71.14
C ASP A 775 -33.70 -48.95 72.32
N ASP A 776 -32.42 -48.72 72.61
CA ASP A 776 -31.69 -49.41 73.68
C ASP A 776 -32.18 -49.07 75.10
N ILE A 777 -32.79 -47.90 75.29
CA ILE A 777 -33.28 -47.43 76.58
C ILE A 777 -34.54 -48.23 76.97
N TYR A 778 -35.37 -48.58 75.99
CA TYR A 778 -36.54 -49.43 76.20
C TYR A 778 -36.16 -50.87 76.62
N VAL A 779 -35.12 -51.45 75.99
CA VAL A 779 -34.68 -52.84 76.27
C VAL A 779 -33.98 -52.96 77.62
N SER A 780 -33.26 -51.92 78.07
CA SER A 780 -32.61 -51.90 79.38
C SER A 780 -33.59 -51.73 80.55
N ARG A 781 -34.71 -51.02 80.34
CA ARG A 781 -35.77 -50.84 81.36
C ARG A 781 -36.53 -52.15 81.66
N GLN A 782 -36.70 -53.04 80.68
CA GLN A 782 -37.37 -54.34 80.87
C GLN A 782 -36.53 -55.37 81.65
N ARG A 783 -35.19 -55.29 81.64
CA ARG A 783 -34.32 -56.22 82.38
C ARG A 783 -34.13 -55.86 83.86
N MET A 784 -34.72 -54.77 84.34
CA MET A 784 -34.55 -54.26 85.70
C MET A 784 -35.74 -54.56 86.64
N PHE A 785 -36.49 -55.65 86.40
CA PHE A 785 -37.43 -56.19 87.39
C PHE A 785 -36.66 -57.07 88.39
N LYS A 786 -36.22 -56.48 89.51
CA LYS A 786 -35.75 -57.24 90.69
C LYS A 786 -36.96 -57.88 91.38
N MET A 787 -36.99 -59.21 91.49
CA MET A 787 -37.95 -59.91 92.35
C MET A 787 -37.68 -59.57 93.83
N PRO A 788 -38.69 -59.22 94.65
CA PRO A 788 -38.51 -59.08 96.09
C PRO A 788 -38.22 -60.44 96.74
N ARG A 789 -37.22 -60.48 97.62
CA ARG A 789 -36.90 -61.63 98.47
C ARG A 789 -37.99 -61.79 99.54
N ALA A 790 -38.46 -63.01 99.75
CA ALA A 790 -39.39 -63.34 100.83
C ALA A 790 -38.68 -63.22 102.20
N GLU A 791 -39.24 -62.42 103.11
CA GLU A 791 -38.92 -62.49 104.54
C GLU A 791 -39.95 -63.39 105.23
N LEU A 792 -39.46 -64.48 105.82
CA LEU A 792 -40.20 -65.36 106.71
C LEU A 792 -40.07 -64.86 108.16
N LYS A 793 -41.22 -64.79 108.81
CA LYS A 793 -41.54 -64.42 110.20
C LYS A 793 -40.52 -64.77 111.28
N LYS A 794 -40.51 -63.93 112.32
CA LYS A 794 -40.69 -64.42 113.70
C LYS A 794 -42.12 -64.13 114.14
#